data_AF-A0A1I4C2K5-F1
#
_entry.id   AF-A0A1I4C2K5-F1
#
_cell.length_a   1.000
_cell.length_b   1.000
_cell.length_c   1.000
_cell.angle_alpha   90.00
_cell.angle_beta   90.00
_cell.angle_gamma   90.00
#
_symmetry.space_group_name_H-M   'P 1'
#
loop_
_entity.id
_entity.type
_entity.pdbx_description
1 polymer ?
#
loop_
_entity_poly.entity_id
_entity_poly.type
_entity_poly.pdbx_seq_one_letter_code
_entity_poly.pdbx_strand_id
1 'polypeptide(L)'
;MKFEKSLTLFNAISKIVAFLLMIVMTSTVIIPSDIAHAGTEYEAVEIVDFADISNWTAGCYDWNSGKVLKGYEYRLRLNDYVTFFSPEYEIFIADDDYKVLVRELDDSFKFIRSGNYSSGDIFTPDESAKYLAIGIYNFKNDKKMTYEKYEELFDNGFEIAFLSTGKELGVDYDYEEEPEEVVEENYEEELEEVVEENYEEEPEEVVEENYEEEPEEVVEENYEDELEDEFEEDVNKDFEEKEVDEEILEDQKNKEISASENSKLELKEEPAEDTADEQKEEKEWNLDTIELADFTNWTEGCYSWTDGKVLQGYEYRLRLSEYVEFNNNSYYVSISDGNYAVLVREIDENGKLVKSSTLKDESVYEPAEAAKYLAIGIYNTKKDKEMNYEKYRELFENGFSVKFTVKGAKNLQESKIVKEDETLDEILIRLFSTDDESWNDVSKFKMKQSAMYVYRYNLQEKNTDFYVAFNAAIGQDIEVQTDSKGYVEAIRVSEKDMRFVDRYTKAAEAVEEAMALTDENMNDFEKALVLHDYLIDNVDYVASKYDNYAGYVLAYGKGICGGYASAYKMLLTAAGIKSHIVLSSNHAWNLVTVNGKQYHVDVTWDDTKGYGSNLYTYFMRSDEVFKRNHPKWTSYIYDDTADSVIYDDLFIHKIDGRLNYYGGSWYYVSNGSIINSQIDGKDMTTLVESDGKLVITSIEDGKLNYTEDGNTFELVY
;
A
#
# COMPACT_ATOMS: atom_id res chain seq x y z
N MET A 1 -81.80 -0.30 -34.73
CA MET A 1 -81.67 -1.47 -33.81
C MET A 1 -80.45 -2.38 -34.03
N LYS A 2 -79.80 -2.45 -35.21
CA LYS A 2 -78.52 -3.20 -35.36
C LYS A 2 -77.25 -2.40 -35.01
N PHE A 3 -77.33 -1.07 -34.91
CA PHE A 3 -76.17 -0.20 -34.63
C PHE A 3 -75.97 0.14 -33.13
N GLU A 4 -77.04 0.18 -32.33
CA GLU A 4 -76.90 0.44 -30.88
C GLU A 4 -76.39 -0.76 -30.09
N LYS A 5 -76.66 -1.99 -30.55
CA LYS A 5 -76.11 -3.22 -29.95
C LYS A 5 -74.61 -3.40 -30.24
N SER A 6 -74.06 -2.79 -31.30
CA SER A 6 -72.62 -2.88 -31.56
C SER A 6 -71.81 -1.90 -30.71
N LEU A 7 -72.36 -0.72 -30.40
CA LEU A 7 -71.65 0.29 -29.60
C LEU A 7 -71.61 -0.07 -28.10
N THR A 8 -72.66 -0.71 -27.58
CA THR A 8 -72.65 -1.25 -26.21
C THR A 8 -71.74 -2.47 -26.07
N LEU A 9 -71.66 -3.32 -27.11
CA LEU A 9 -70.74 -4.45 -27.14
C LEU A 9 -69.27 -3.97 -27.25
N PHE A 10 -69.01 -2.92 -28.03
CA PHE A 10 -67.67 -2.36 -28.18
C PHE A 10 -67.16 -1.68 -26.90
N ASN A 11 -68.01 -0.96 -26.18
CA ASN A 11 -67.65 -0.36 -24.89
C ASN A 11 -67.51 -1.40 -23.76
N ALA A 12 -68.27 -2.50 -23.80
CA ALA A 12 -68.09 -3.62 -22.88
C ALA A 12 -66.78 -4.38 -23.15
N ILE A 13 -66.47 -4.63 -24.43
CA ILE A 13 -65.21 -5.26 -24.83
C ILE A 13 -64.01 -4.36 -24.51
N SER A 14 -64.10 -3.04 -24.74
CA SER A 14 -63.01 -2.12 -24.44
C SER A 14 -62.74 -1.98 -22.94
N LYS A 15 -63.76 -2.09 -22.08
CA LYS A 15 -63.57 -2.13 -20.62
C LYS A 15 -63.04 -3.47 -20.13
N ILE A 16 -63.43 -4.59 -20.75
CA ILE A 16 -62.89 -5.92 -20.45
C ILE A 16 -61.41 -6.01 -20.90
N VAL A 17 -61.06 -5.44 -22.06
CA VAL A 17 -59.68 -5.39 -22.57
C VAL A 17 -58.81 -4.45 -21.72
N ALA A 18 -59.32 -3.31 -21.26
CA ALA A 18 -58.58 -2.43 -20.34
C ALA A 18 -58.41 -3.04 -18.94
N PHE A 19 -59.40 -3.81 -18.44
CA PHE A 19 -59.31 -4.51 -17.16
C PHE A 19 -58.39 -5.75 -17.23
N LEU A 20 -58.37 -6.46 -18.38
CA LEU A 20 -57.40 -7.52 -18.66
C LEU A 20 -55.98 -6.95 -18.85
N LEU A 21 -55.80 -5.78 -19.47
CA LEU A 21 -54.50 -5.11 -19.57
C LEU A 21 -53.99 -4.59 -18.21
N MET A 22 -54.87 -4.19 -17.29
CA MET A 22 -54.47 -3.86 -15.91
C MET A 22 -54.12 -5.10 -15.08
N ILE A 23 -54.80 -6.23 -15.24
CA ILE A 23 -54.48 -7.48 -14.53
C ILE A 23 -53.20 -8.14 -15.07
N VAL A 24 -52.90 -7.97 -16.36
CA VAL A 24 -51.65 -8.45 -16.97
C VAL A 24 -50.44 -7.57 -16.61
N MET A 25 -50.65 -6.39 -16.01
CA MET A 25 -49.56 -5.53 -15.50
C MET A 25 -49.25 -5.68 -14.00
N THR A 26 -49.89 -6.59 -13.26
CA THR A 26 -49.54 -6.88 -11.85
C THR A 26 -49.36 -8.37 -11.53
N SER A 27 -49.19 -9.21 -12.55
CA SER A 27 -48.89 -10.63 -12.35
C SER A 27 -48.18 -11.24 -13.55
N THR A 28 -47.06 -10.65 -13.95
CA THR A 28 -46.00 -11.41 -14.61
C THR A 28 -45.08 -11.95 -13.54
N VAL A 29 -45.27 -13.23 -13.21
CA VAL A 29 -44.16 -14.09 -12.78
C VAL A 29 -43.08 -13.89 -13.83
N ILE A 30 -42.00 -13.23 -13.45
CA ILE A 30 -40.79 -13.19 -14.25
C ILE A 30 -40.28 -14.64 -14.26
N ILE A 31 -40.60 -15.34 -15.35
CA ILE A 31 -39.86 -16.51 -15.77
C ILE A 31 -38.54 -15.93 -16.31
N PRO A 32 -37.36 -16.28 -15.78
CA PRO A 32 -36.12 -15.98 -16.48
C PRO A 32 -36.11 -16.86 -17.74
N SER A 33 -36.63 -16.31 -18.83
CA SER A 33 -36.36 -16.80 -20.18
C SER A 33 -34.94 -16.40 -20.54
N ASP A 34 -34.21 -17.30 -21.21
CA ASP A 34 -32.88 -17.09 -21.77
C ASP A 34 -32.80 -15.76 -22.56
N ILE A 35 -32.44 -14.69 -21.87
CA ILE A 35 -32.09 -13.37 -22.41
C ILE A 35 -30.65 -13.16 -21.97
N ALA A 36 -29.75 -13.05 -22.94
CA ALA A 36 -28.44 -12.47 -22.75
C ALA A 36 -28.61 -11.11 -22.05
N HIS A 37 -28.27 -11.03 -20.76
CA HIS A 37 -28.28 -9.79 -20.01
C HIS A 37 -27.00 -9.04 -20.34
N ALA A 38 -27.08 -8.17 -21.34
CA ALA A 38 -26.19 -7.03 -21.43
C ALA A 38 -26.66 -6.00 -20.38
N GLY A 39 -25.89 -5.82 -19.31
CA GLY A 39 -25.96 -4.61 -18.47
C GLY A 39 -26.54 -4.71 -17.06
N THR A 40 -26.37 -5.80 -16.32
CA THR A 40 -26.55 -5.81 -14.86
C THR A 40 -25.24 -6.23 -14.20
N GLU A 41 -24.65 -5.33 -13.40
CA GLU A 41 -23.53 -5.68 -12.52
C GLU A 41 -24.05 -6.64 -11.44
N TYR A 42 -23.54 -7.87 -11.41
CA TYR A 42 -23.86 -8.83 -10.37
C TYR A 42 -23.03 -8.50 -9.13
N GLU A 43 -23.67 -8.41 -7.97
CA GLU A 43 -22.97 -8.16 -6.70
C GLU A 43 -21.95 -9.28 -6.43
N ALA A 44 -20.82 -8.90 -5.84
CA ALA A 44 -19.81 -9.87 -5.44
C ALA A 44 -20.16 -10.51 -4.10
N VAL A 45 -19.78 -11.76 -3.88
CA VAL A 45 -19.96 -12.51 -2.63
C VAL A 45 -19.53 -11.70 -1.41
N GLU A 46 -18.48 -10.90 -1.53
CA GLU A 46 -17.94 -10.05 -0.48
C GLU A 46 -18.90 -8.94 -0.05
N ILE A 47 -19.77 -8.49 -0.95
CA ILE A 47 -20.65 -7.33 -0.75
C ILE A 47 -22.05 -7.77 -0.31
N VAL A 48 -22.42 -9.02 -0.59
CA VAL A 48 -23.75 -9.56 -0.26
C VAL A 48 -23.95 -9.63 1.25
N ASP A 49 -25.00 -8.97 1.76
CA ASP A 49 -25.47 -9.18 3.13
C ASP A 49 -26.19 -10.52 3.22
N PHE A 50 -25.44 -11.57 3.57
CA PHE A 50 -26.00 -12.89 3.75
C PHE A 50 -26.92 -13.01 4.98
N ALA A 51 -26.89 -12.08 5.93
CA ALA A 51 -27.76 -12.04 7.10
C ALA A 51 -29.11 -11.34 6.83
N ASP A 52 -29.21 -10.57 5.74
CA ASP A 52 -30.48 -9.98 5.32
C ASP A 52 -31.31 -11.01 4.54
N ILE A 53 -32.41 -11.48 5.16
CA ILE A 53 -33.28 -12.46 4.53
C ILE A 53 -33.91 -11.98 3.21
N SER A 54 -33.98 -10.66 2.97
CA SER A 54 -34.48 -10.12 1.71
C SER A 54 -33.61 -10.46 0.50
N ASN A 55 -32.34 -10.81 0.72
CA ASN A 55 -31.41 -11.32 -0.32
C ASN A 55 -31.67 -12.78 -0.71
N TRP A 56 -32.57 -13.45 0.01
CA TRP A 56 -32.87 -14.85 -0.17
C TRP A 56 -34.29 -15.08 -0.70
N THR A 57 -34.42 -16.10 -1.55
CA THR A 57 -35.70 -16.59 -2.05
C THR A 57 -35.84 -18.08 -1.75
N ALA A 58 -37.04 -18.51 -1.37
CA ALA A 58 -37.38 -19.93 -1.24
C ALA A 58 -37.12 -20.68 -2.56
N GLY A 59 -36.27 -21.70 -2.51
CA GLY A 59 -35.89 -22.48 -3.67
C GLY A 59 -34.45 -23.00 -3.61
N CYS A 60 -34.01 -23.59 -4.71
CA CYS A 60 -32.66 -24.14 -4.83
C CYS A 60 -32.15 -23.95 -6.27
N TYR A 61 -30.85 -23.74 -6.42
CA TYR A 61 -30.18 -23.91 -7.71
C TYR A 61 -29.96 -25.41 -7.98
N ASP A 62 -30.13 -25.84 -9.23
CA ASP A 62 -29.92 -27.22 -9.66
C ASP A 62 -28.46 -27.63 -9.47
N TRP A 63 -28.25 -28.86 -8.99
CA TRP A 63 -26.92 -29.37 -8.64
C TRP A 63 -25.99 -29.53 -9.85
N ASN A 64 -26.52 -29.78 -11.05
CA ASN A 64 -25.72 -30.08 -12.24
C ASN A 64 -25.77 -28.98 -13.30
N SER A 65 -26.51 -27.91 -13.04
CA SER A 65 -26.66 -26.84 -14.03
C SER A 65 -26.55 -25.43 -13.45
N GLY A 66 -26.62 -25.26 -12.12
CA GLY A 66 -26.66 -23.95 -11.48
C GLY A 66 -27.91 -23.12 -11.78
N LYS A 67 -28.86 -23.62 -12.56
CA LYS A 67 -30.11 -22.90 -12.89
C LYS A 67 -31.14 -23.10 -11.79
N VAL A 68 -32.10 -22.18 -11.67
CA VAL A 68 -33.17 -22.29 -10.65
C VAL A 68 -33.98 -23.59 -10.84
N LEU A 69 -34.10 -24.36 -9.76
CA LEU A 69 -34.83 -25.63 -9.70
C LEU A 69 -36.15 -25.47 -8.94
N LYS A 70 -37.24 -26.01 -9.49
CA LYS A 70 -38.58 -26.00 -8.85
C LYS A 70 -38.75 -27.18 -7.90
N GLY A 71 -39.58 -27.03 -6.87
CA GLY A 71 -39.95 -28.12 -5.94
C GLY A 71 -39.04 -28.27 -4.71
N TYR A 72 -38.18 -27.28 -4.46
CA TYR A 72 -37.26 -27.20 -3.31
C TYR A 72 -37.50 -25.94 -2.49
N GLU A 73 -38.77 -25.54 -2.33
CA GLU A 73 -39.17 -24.32 -1.60
C GLU A 73 -38.90 -24.40 -0.08
N TYR A 74 -38.42 -25.55 0.41
CA TYR A 74 -37.92 -25.76 1.77
C TYR A 74 -36.42 -25.45 1.92
N ARG A 75 -35.77 -24.90 0.89
CA ARG A 75 -34.40 -24.39 0.91
C ARG A 75 -34.38 -22.91 0.57
N LEU A 76 -33.24 -22.27 0.78
CA LEU A 76 -33.00 -20.91 0.30
C LEU A 76 -31.96 -20.91 -0.82
N ARG A 77 -32.14 -19.97 -1.74
CA ARG A 77 -31.14 -19.53 -2.71
C ARG A 77 -31.03 -18.02 -2.68
N LEU A 78 -29.88 -17.46 -3.05
CA LEU A 78 -29.80 -16.04 -3.33
C LEU A 78 -30.77 -15.66 -4.47
N ASN A 79 -31.19 -14.40 -4.47
CA ASN A 79 -32.09 -13.85 -5.48
C ASN A 79 -31.52 -13.98 -6.90
N ASP A 80 -30.22 -13.73 -7.04
CA ASP A 80 -29.47 -13.84 -8.30
C ASP A 80 -28.14 -14.59 -8.12
N TYR A 81 -27.37 -14.71 -9.19
CA TYR A 81 -25.97 -15.12 -9.14
C TYR A 81 -25.10 -13.99 -8.60
N VAL A 82 -23.92 -14.34 -8.09
CA VAL A 82 -22.96 -13.38 -7.55
C VAL A 82 -21.60 -13.58 -8.19
N THR A 83 -20.83 -12.51 -8.32
CA THR A 83 -19.41 -12.58 -8.68
C THR A 83 -18.57 -12.80 -7.42
N PHE A 84 -17.26 -12.91 -7.55
CA PHE A 84 -16.36 -13.14 -6.42
C PHE A 84 -14.96 -12.62 -6.78
N PHE A 85 -14.19 -12.22 -5.78
CA PHE A 85 -12.85 -11.68 -5.99
C PHE A 85 -11.76 -12.46 -5.26
N SER A 86 -12.04 -13.01 -4.08
CA SER A 86 -11.06 -13.80 -3.31
C SER A 86 -10.74 -15.13 -4.02
N PRO A 87 -9.47 -15.56 -4.02
CA PRO A 87 -9.09 -16.90 -4.50
C PRO A 87 -9.54 -18.00 -3.52
N GLU A 88 -9.84 -17.65 -2.27
CA GLU A 88 -10.22 -18.60 -1.23
C GLU A 88 -11.11 -17.94 -0.18
N TYR A 89 -12.06 -18.72 0.34
CA TYR A 89 -12.98 -18.34 1.41
C TYR A 89 -13.08 -19.43 2.46
N GLU A 90 -13.04 -19.08 3.73
CA GLU A 90 -13.52 -19.90 4.83
C GLU A 90 -15.02 -19.64 4.98
N ILE A 91 -15.81 -20.70 4.95
CA ILE A 91 -17.26 -20.62 5.07
C ILE A 91 -17.62 -20.57 6.55
N PHE A 92 -18.27 -19.50 7.00
CA PHE A 92 -18.88 -19.43 8.33
C PHE A 92 -20.38 -19.70 8.24
N ILE A 93 -20.90 -20.51 9.16
CA ILE A 93 -22.32 -20.79 9.34
C ILE A 93 -22.59 -20.76 10.85
N ALA A 94 -23.54 -19.93 11.28
CA ALA A 94 -23.86 -19.76 12.70
C ALA A 94 -24.48 -21.02 13.36
N ASP A 95 -25.04 -21.94 12.57
CA ASP A 95 -25.63 -23.19 13.05
C ASP A 95 -25.19 -24.38 12.19
N ASP A 96 -24.50 -25.33 12.83
CA ASP A 96 -23.94 -26.56 12.25
C ASP A 96 -25.00 -27.55 11.74
N ASP A 97 -26.31 -27.28 11.89
CA ASP A 97 -27.38 -28.03 11.23
C ASP A 97 -27.60 -27.61 9.77
N TYR A 98 -26.98 -26.50 9.34
CA TYR A 98 -27.08 -25.94 8.01
C TYR A 98 -25.80 -26.15 7.19
N LYS A 99 -25.96 -26.12 5.88
CA LYS A 99 -24.87 -26.15 4.92
C LYS A 99 -25.10 -25.16 3.80
N VAL A 100 -24.00 -24.65 3.24
CA VAL A 100 -23.97 -23.77 2.08
C VAL A 100 -23.70 -24.59 0.83
N LEU A 101 -24.45 -24.30 -0.23
CA LEU A 101 -24.35 -24.93 -1.54
C LEU A 101 -23.85 -23.91 -2.54
N VAL A 102 -22.74 -24.18 -3.23
CA VAL A 102 -22.16 -23.27 -4.22
C VAL A 102 -22.08 -23.96 -5.57
N ARG A 103 -22.56 -23.29 -6.63
CA ARG A 103 -22.46 -23.75 -8.02
C ARG A 103 -21.62 -22.76 -8.78
N GLU A 104 -20.57 -23.24 -9.42
CA GLU A 104 -19.65 -22.43 -10.18
C GLU A 104 -20.05 -22.43 -11.66
N LEU A 105 -20.12 -21.24 -12.24
CA LEU A 105 -20.49 -21.00 -13.63
C LEU A 105 -19.42 -20.15 -14.33
N ASP A 106 -19.15 -20.41 -15.60
CA ASP A 106 -18.25 -19.60 -16.43
C ASP A 106 -18.90 -18.28 -16.90
N ASP A 107 -18.17 -17.49 -17.68
CA ASP A 107 -18.62 -16.21 -18.26
C ASP A 107 -19.90 -16.30 -19.11
N SER A 108 -20.22 -17.50 -19.58
CA SER A 108 -21.36 -17.83 -20.43
C SER A 108 -22.49 -18.48 -19.63
N PHE A 109 -22.43 -18.44 -18.29
CA PHE A 109 -23.35 -19.08 -17.35
C PHE A 109 -23.43 -20.61 -17.52
N LYS A 110 -22.38 -21.23 -18.06
CA LYS A 110 -22.31 -22.68 -18.19
C LYS A 110 -21.72 -23.27 -16.92
N PHE A 111 -22.35 -24.34 -16.47
CA PHE A 111 -21.97 -25.06 -15.25
C PHE A 111 -20.57 -25.67 -15.34
N ILE A 112 -19.78 -25.42 -14.29
CA ILE A 112 -18.44 -25.98 -14.08
C ILE A 112 -18.52 -27.11 -13.05
N ARG A 113 -18.86 -26.78 -11.80
CA ARG A 113 -18.94 -27.75 -10.69
C ARG A 113 -19.84 -27.26 -9.55
N SER A 114 -20.09 -28.16 -8.59
CA SER A 114 -20.87 -27.90 -7.37
C SER A 114 -20.10 -28.31 -6.12
N GLY A 115 -20.21 -27.50 -5.08
CA GLY A 115 -19.68 -27.76 -3.74
C GLY A 115 -20.75 -27.66 -2.65
N ASN A 116 -20.46 -28.27 -1.50
CA ASN A 116 -21.33 -28.27 -0.33
C ASN A 116 -20.49 -28.16 0.94
N TYR A 117 -20.68 -27.08 1.68
CA TYR A 117 -19.77 -26.59 2.70
C TYR A 117 -20.44 -26.50 4.06
N SER A 118 -19.72 -26.89 5.09
CA SER A 118 -19.99 -26.69 6.51
C SER A 118 -19.21 -25.48 7.04
N SER A 119 -19.53 -25.03 8.26
CA SER A 119 -18.75 -23.99 8.94
C SER A 119 -17.29 -24.42 9.10
N GLY A 120 -16.34 -23.56 8.78
CA GLY A 120 -14.89 -23.80 8.77
C GLY A 120 -14.36 -24.49 7.50
N ASP A 121 -15.22 -24.91 6.56
CA ASP A 121 -14.74 -25.47 5.30
C ASP A 121 -14.15 -24.37 4.40
N ILE A 122 -13.11 -24.74 3.65
CA ILE A 122 -12.48 -23.87 2.67
C ILE A 122 -13.14 -24.05 1.29
N PHE A 123 -13.56 -22.93 0.70
CA PHE A 123 -14.04 -22.82 -0.68
C PHE A 123 -13.03 -22.04 -1.53
N THR A 124 -12.46 -22.71 -2.53
CA THR A 124 -11.56 -22.12 -3.52
C THR A 124 -12.28 -22.11 -4.87
N PRO A 125 -12.66 -20.96 -5.44
CA PRO A 125 -13.27 -20.91 -6.77
C PRO A 125 -12.37 -21.51 -7.85
N ASP A 126 -12.98 -22.14 -8.86
CA ASP A 126 -12.32 -22.63 -10.05
C ASP A 126 -11.81 -21.46 -10.90
N GLU A 127 -10.63 -21.57 -11.50
CA GLU A 127 -10.04 -20.49 -12.31
C GLU A 127 -10.95 -20.05 -13.47
N SER A 128 -11.78 -20.96 -13.97
CA SER A 128 -12.73 -20.69 -15.06
C SER A 128 -14.07 -20.11 -14.57
N ALA A 129 -14.33 -20.10 -13.27
CA ALA A 129 -15.58 -19.59 -12.71
C ALA A 129 -15.61 -18.05 -12.74
N LYS A 130 -16.79 -17.51 -13.04
CA LYS A 130 -17.10 -16.07 -13.01
C LYS A 130 -18.32 -15.74 -12.17
N TYR A 131 -19.24 -16.70 -12.04
CA TYR A 131 -20.45 -16.53 -11.25
C TYR A 131 -20.67 -17.71 -10.31
N LEU A 132 -21.26 -17.42 -9.16
CA LEU A 132 -21.65 -18.40 -8.15
C LEU A 132 -23.16 -18.37 -7.95
N ALA A 133 -23.76 -19.55 -7.93
CA ALA A 133 -25.14 -19.75 -7.50
C ALA A 133 -25.16 -20.32 -6.07
N ILE A 134 -25.49 -19.48 -5.09
CA ILE A 134 -25.39 -19.81 -3.67
C ILE A 134 -26.78 -20.16 -3.09
N GLY A 135 -26.82 -21.20 -2.25
CA GLY A 135 -28.00 -21.57 -1.50
C GLY A 135 -27.69 -22.14 -0.12
N ILE A 136 -28.70 -22.20 0.75
CA ILE A 136 -28.60 -22.77 2.09
C ILE A 136 -29.66 -23.86 2.26
N TYR A 137 -29.32 -24.92 2.98
CA TYR A 137 -30.29 -25.90 3.42
C TYR A 137 -29.96 -26.48 4.80
N ASN A 138 -31.00 -26.86 5.54
CA ASN A 138 -30.84 -27.61 6.79
C ASN A 138 -30.62 -29.10 6.46
N PHE A 139 -29.43 -29.66 6.66
CA PHE A 139 -29.19 -31.05 6.23
C PHE A 139 -29.77 -32.10 7.18
N LYS A 140 -30.13 -31.72 8.42
CA LYS A 140 -30.78 -32.64 9.38
C LYS A 140 -32.29 -32.72 9.19
N ASN A 141 -32.93 -31.63 8.76
CA ASN A 141 -34.39 -31.48 8.72
C ASN A 141 -34.91 -30.83 7.42
N ASP A 142 -34.15 -30.86 6.32
CA ASP A 142 -34.40 -30.23 5.01
C ASP A 142 -35.89 -30.07 4.65
N LYS A 143 -36.62 -31.19 4.45
CA LYS A 143 -38.04 -31.17 4.03
C LYS A 143 -39.04 -30.64 5.06
N LYS A 144 -38.60 -30.27 6.26
CA LYS A 144 -39.44 -29.68 7.32
C LYS A 144 -39.23 -28.17 7.44
N MET A 145 -38.30 -27.60 6.68
CA MET A 145 -38.09 -26.15 6.62
C MET A 145 -39.16 -25.49 5.75
N THR A 146 -39.41 -24.21 6.02
CA THR A 146 -40.24 -23.30 5.20
C THR A 146 -39.56 -21.93 5.19
N TYR A 147 -39.96 -21.05 4.28
CA TYR A 147 -39.41 -19.70 4.24
C TYR A 147 -39.65 -18.95 5.56
N GLU A 148 -40.83 -19.07 6.17
CA GLU A 148 -41.15 -18.41 7.44
C GLU A 148 -40.25 -18.89 8.60
N LYS A 149 -39.81 -20.15 8.56
CA LYS A 149 -38.85 -20.67 9.55
C LYS A 149 -37.44 -20.13 9.32
N TYR A 150 -37.08 -19.86 8.08
CA TYR A 150 -35.85 -19.15 7.79
C TYR A 150 -35.97 -17.69 8.23
N GLU A 151 -37.09 -17.01 7.98
CA GLU A 151 -37.33 -15.63 8.49
C GLU A 151 -37.13 -15.58 10.01
N GLU A 152 -37.79 -16.47 10.76
CA GLU A 152 -37.61 -16.56 12.20
C GLU A 152 -36.16 -16.88 12.60
N LEU A 153 -35.45 -17.70 11.81
CA LEU A 153 -34.06 -18.05 12.07
C LEU A 153 -33.12 -16.83 11.87
N PHE A 154 -33.27 -16.09 10.78
CA PHE A 154 -32.51 -14.86 10.49
C PHE A 154 -32.84 -13.74 11.48
N ASP A 155 -34.12 -13.56 11.84
CA ASP A 155 -34.55 -12.62 12.88
C ASP A 155 -33.91 -12.91 14.25
N ASN A 156 -33.54 -14.17 14.50
CA ASN A 156 -32.84 -14.61 15.71
C ASN A 156 -31.31 -14.63 15.56
N GLY A 157 -30.76 -13.96 14.54
CA GLY A 157 -29.31 -13.75 14.39
C GLY A 157 -28.57 -14.90 13.71
N PHE A 158 -29.26 -15.74 12.94
CA PHE A 158 -28.58 -16.69 12.06
C PHE A 158 -27.90 -15.96 10.91
N GLU A 159 -26.64 -16.31 10.67
CA GLU A 159 -25.80 -15.71 9.65
C GLU A 159 -24.99 -16.81 8.97
N ILE A 160 -24.71 -16.59 7.69
CA ILE A 160 -23.60 -17.26 7.00
C ILE A 160 -22.66 -16.19 6.49
N ALA A 161 -21.39 -16.53 6.30
CA ALA A 161 -20.45 -15.63 5.66
C ALA A 161 -19.44 -16.41 4.81
N PHE A 162 -18.97 -15.77 3.76
CA PHE A 162 -17.81 -16.19 2.99
C PHE A 162 -16.66 -15.29 3.43
N LEU A 163 -15.86 -15.77 4.38
CA LEU A 163 -14.75 -15.01 4.93
C LEU A 163 -13.55 -15.23 4.01
N SER A 164 -13.10 -14.20 3.30
CA SER A 164 -11.83 -14.30 2.57
C SER A 164 -10.73 -14.68 3.57
N THR A 165 -10.02 -15.78 3.31
CA THR A 165 -8.95 -16.24 4.20
C THR A 165 -7.69 -15.41 4.09
N GLY A 166 -7.67 -14.42 3.19
CA GLY A 166 -6.60 -13.43 3.08
C GLY A 166 -5.21 -14.07 3.09
N LYS A 167 -5.05 -15.26 2.47
CA LYS A 167 -3.78 -15.98 2.51
C LYS A 167 -2.67 -15.01 2.11
N GLU A 168 -1.85 -14.71 3.11
CA GLU A 168 -0.93 -13.59 3.14
C GLU A 168 0.01 -13.60 1.94
N LEU A 169 0.11 -12.44 1.27
CA LEU A 169 1.33 -11.96 0.65
C LEU A 169 1.87 -10.78 1.46
N GLY A 170 1.82 -10.89 2.80
CA GLY A 170 2.39 -9.93 3.74
C GLY A 170 3.65 -10.52 4.35
N VAL A 171 4.81 -9.98 4.00
CA VAL A 171 6.02 -10.19 4.78
C VAL A 171 6.09 -9.03 5.77
N ASP A 172 5.86 -9.35 7.04
CA ASP A 172 6.12 -8.48 8.19
C ASP A 172 7.64 -8.37 8.34
N TYR A 173 8.20 -7.17 8.25
CA TYR A 173 9.63 -6.94 8.50
C TYR A 173 9.82 -6.59 9.97
N ASP A 174 10.00 -7.62 10.80
CA ASP A 174 10.50 -7.45 12.16
C ASP A 174 12.04 -7.32 12.08
N TYR A 175 12.54 -6.08 12.10
CA TYR A 175 13.97 -5.77 12.19
C TYR A 175 14.38 -5.71 13.67
N GLU A 176 14.62 -6.87 14.28
CA GLU A 176 15.51 -6.97 15.43
C GLU A 176 16.35 -8.23 15.31
N GLU A 177 17.49 -8.14 14.63
CA GLU A 177 18.73 -8.80 15.02
C GLU A 177 19.89 -8.18 14.23
N GLU A 178 20.86 -7.60 14.95
CA GLU A 178 22.10 -7.07 14.38
C GLU A 178 22.89 -8.18 13.66
N PRO A 179 23.58 -7.90 12.54
CA PRO A 179 24.35 -8.92 11.88
C PRO A 179 25.60 -9.24 12.72
N GLU A 180 25.69 -10.48 13.21
CA GLU A 180 26.96 -11.04 13.66
C GLU A 180 27.97 -11.03 12.49
N GLU A 181 29.17 -10.53 12.75
CA GLU A 181 30.31 -10.55 11.84
C GLU A 181 30.53 -11.95 11.25
N VAL A 182 30.33 -12.11 9.94
CA VAL A 182 30.75 -13.31 9.24
C VAL A 182 32.21 -13.12 8.82
N VAL A 183 33.08 -13.82 9.54
CA VAL A 183 34.50 -14.00 9.23
C VAL A 183 34.65 -14.68 7.86
N GLU A 184 35.44 -14.07 6.97
CA GLU A 184 35.90 -14.69 5.73
C GLU A 184 36.72 -15.96 6.04
N GLU A 185 36.17 -17.13 5.73
CA GLU A 185 36.96 -18.36 5.61
C GLU A 185 37.14 -18.74 4.13
N ASN A 186 38.40 -18.65 3.71
CA ASN A 186 38.95 -19.16 2.46
C ASN A 186 38.60 -20.64 2.27
N TYR A 187 38.06 -20.99 1.09
CA TYR A 187 38.03 -22.37 0.59
C TYR A 187 38.75 -22.42 -0.76
N GLU A 188 40.06 -22.66 -0.69
CA GLU A 188 40.80 -23.36 -1.73
C GLU A 188 40.85 -24.86 -1.39
N GLU A 189 40.86 -25.68 -2.44
CA GLU A 189 41.13 -27.13 -2.50
C GLU A 189 40.05 -28.12 -2.01
N GLU A 190 39.37 -28.76 -2.98
CA GLU A 190 39.32 -30.23 -3.12
C GLU A 190 38.63 -30.60 -4.45
N LEU A 191 39.43 -30.77 -5.52
CA LEU A 191 39.03 -31.48 -6.73
C LEU A 191 40.16 -32.43 -7.12
N GLU A 192 40.12 -33.66 -6.59
CA GLU A 192 40.88 -34.79 -7.11
C GLU A 192 39.94 -35.92 -7.57
N GLU A 193 40.29 -36.45 -8.74
CA GLU A 193 39.95 -37.76 -9.32
C GLU A 193 38.51 -38.01 -9.82
N VAL A 194 38.29 -37.85 -11.14
CA VAL A 194 38.06 -39.00 -12.05
C VAL A 194 38.70 -38.74 -13.43
N VAL A 195 39.76 -39.49 -13.71
CA VAL A 195 40.47 -39.69 -15.00
C VAL A 195 39.59 -40.64 -15.85
N GLU A 196 39.38 -40.44 -17.17
CA GLU A 196 40.16 -40.93 -18.34
C GLU A 196 39.15 -40.85 -19.53
N GLU A 197 39.40 -40.35 -20.74
CA GLU A 197 40.34 -40.84 -21.77
C GLU A 197 40.40 -39.87 -22.98
N ASN A 198 41.63 -39.64 -23.47
CA ASN A 198 42.10 -39.58 -24.87
C ASN A 198 41.59 -38.48 -25.83
N TYR A 199 42.50 -37.62 -26.33
CA TYR A 199 43.20 -37.82 -27.62
C TYR A 199 44.30 -36.75 -27.87
N GLU A 200 45.53 -37.27 -28.05
CA GLU A 200 46.65 -36.86 -28.93
C GLU A 200 47.27 -35.45 -28.89
N GLU A 201 48.55 -35.45 -28.48
CA GLU A 201 49.61 -34.43 -28.61
C GLU A 201 50.00 -34.12 -30.08
N GLU A 202 50.51 -32.91 -30.34
CA GLU A 202 51.85 -32.66 -30.93
C GLU A 202 52.19 -31.14 -30.90
N PRO A 203 53.49 -30.75 -30.98
CA PRO A 203 54.09 -29.78 -30.04
C PRO A 203 54.71 -28.50 -30.66
N GLU A 204 55.37 -27.72 -29.77
CA GLU A 204 56.33 -26.61 -30.02
C GLU A 204 55.69 -25.23 -30.29
N GLU A 205 56.12 -24.11 -29.70
CA GLU A 205 57.50 -23.66 -29.51
C GLU A 205 57.60 -22.60 -28.37
N VAL A 206 58.68 -22.67 -27.61
CA VAL A 206 59.05 -21.81 -26.48
C VAL A 206 59.69 -20.54 -27.00
N VAL A 207 59.25 -19.37 -26.51
CA VAL A 207 60.07 -18.14 -26.53
C VAL A 207 60.14 -17.61 -25.10
N GLU A 208 61.23 -17.96 -24.42
CA GLU A 208 61.74 -17.25 -23.24
C GLU A 208 62.46 -15.99 -23.72
N GLU A 209 62.08 -14.81 -23.22
CA GLU A 209 63.03 -13.72 -22.97
C GLU A 209 62.76 -13.11 -21.58
N ASN A 210 63.76 -13.29 -20.72
CA ASN A 210 63.94 -12.73 -19.38
C ASN A 210 64.14 -11.21 -19.41
N TYR A 211 63.77 -10.49 -18.35
CA TYR A 211 64.56 -9.43 -17.68
C TYR A 211 63.94 -9.17 -16.29
N GLU A 212 64.54 -9.72 -15.22
CA GLU A 212 65.40 -9.04 -14.22
C GLU A 212 64.64 -8.38 -13.06
N GLU A 213 64.56 -9.10 -11.94
CA GLU A 213 64.34 -8.56 -10.59
C GLU A 213 65.66 -8.10 -9.96
N GLU A 214 65.65 -6.91 -9.35
CA GLU A 214 66.03 -6.58 -7.95
C GLU A 214 66.35 -5.04 -7.86
N PRO A 215 66.56 -4.42 -6.68
CA PRO A 215 65.51 -3.89 -5.81
C PRO A 215 65.80 -2.44 -5.35
N GLU A 216 64.83 -1.52 -5.24
CA GLU A 216 65.11 -0.23 -4.53
C GLU A 216 63.96 0.25 -3.63
N GLU A 217 64.28 0.17 -2.34
CA GLU A 217 64.07 1.12 -1.23
C GLU A 217 62.70 1.78 -1.01
N VAL A 218 62.12 1.34 0.11
CA VAL A 218 61.16 2.05 0.97
C VAL A 218 61.72 3.39 1.42
N VAL A 219 60.99 4.48 1.16
CA VAL A 219 61.09 5.73 1.91
C VAL A 219 59.67 6.18 2.27
N GLU A 220 59.31 5.93 3.54
CA GLU A 220 58.22 6.60 4.25
C GLU A 220 58.65 8.04 4.59
N GLU A 221 57.74 9.02 4.42
CA GLU A 221 57.60 10.25 5.23
C GLU A 221 56.35 11.00 4.68
N ASN A 222 55.20 11.00 5.36
CA ASN A 222 54.78 11.79 6.54
C ASN A 222 54.68 13.31 6.31
N TYR A 223 53.45 13.83 6.38
CA TYR A 223 52.99 15.09 7.01
C TYR A 223 51.45 15.05 6.99
N GLU A 224 50.80 14.58 8.08
CA GLU A 224 50.27 15.37 9.22
C GLU A 224 49.04 16.22 8.87
N ASP A 225 47.87 15.64 9.16
CA ASP A 225 46.60 16.31 9.42
C ASP A 225 46.49 16.59 10.93
N GLU A 226 45.99 17.77 11.30
CA GLU A 226 45.63 18.13 12.68
C GLU A 226 44.17 18.62 12.77
N LEU A 227 43.60 18.32 13.95
CA LEU A 227 42.40 18.83 14.63
C LEU A 227 41.16 17.93 14.52
N GLU A 228 41.07 16.85 15.32
CA GLU A 228 40.86 16.72 16.79
C GLU A 228 39.37 16.57 17.16
N ASP A 229 38.98 15.29 17.31
CA ASP A 229 37.92 14.80 18.18
C ASP A 229 38.47 14.62 19.60
N GLU A 230 37.66 14.85 20.63
CA GLU A 230 37.91 14.24 21.93
C GLU A 230 36.62 14.07 22.78
N PHE A 231 36.50 12.84 23.31
CA PHE A 231 35.78 12.36 24.49
C PHE A 231 34.39 11.70 24.37
N GLU A 232 34.43 10.36 24.44
CA GLU A 232 33.55 9.56 25.30
C GLU A 232 34.34 8.99 26.51
N GLU A 233 33.57 8.53 27.51
CA GLU A 233 33.91 7.92 28.80
C GLU A 233 34.24 8.88 29.96
N ASP A 234 33.31 9.00 30.93
CA ASP A 234 33.39 8.19 32.15
C ASP A 234 32.17 8.44 33.10
N VAL A 235 31.96 7.47 34.00
CA VAL A 235 31.23 7.52 35.28
C VAL A 235 29.72 7.20 35.31
N ASN A 236 29.44 5.91 35.55
CA ASN A 236 28.31 5.47 36.34
C ASN A 236 28.83 4.92 37.68
N LYS A 237 28.88 5.74 38.75
CA LYS A 237 28.71 5.33 40.16
C LYS A 237 28.90 6.48 41.14
N ASP A 238 28.14 6.37 42.23
CA ASP A 238 28.47 6.74 43.61
C ASP A 238 28.02 8.11 44.18
N PHE A 239 27.00 7.98 45.03
CA PHE A 239 26.84 8.51 46.39
C PHE A 239 26.15 9.85 46.70
N GLU A 240 25.29 9.69 47.71
CA GLU A 240 24.56 10.61 48.58
C GLU A 240 25.37 11.77 49.21
N GLU A 241 24.58 12.71 49.76
CA GLU A 241 24.82 13.63 50.88
C GLU A 241 25.32 15.07 50.62
N LYS A 242 24.37 15.98 50.93
CA LYS A 242 24.47 17.13 51.85
C LYS A 242 25.35 18.36 51.55
N GLU A 243 24.62 19.49 51.67
CA GLU A 243 24.92 20.72 52.42
C GLU A 243 25.87 21.79 51.84
N VAL A 244 25.27 23.00 51.70
CA VAL A 244 25.78 24.34 52.13
C VAL A 244 26.76 25.03 51.16
N ASP A 245 26.67 26.32 50.78
CA ASP A 245 26.09 27.58 51.30
C ASP A 245 25.30 28.32 50.17
N GLU A 246 24.20 29.07 50.36
CA GLU A 246 23.94 30.26 51.20
C GLU A 246 24.81 31.50 50.94
N GLU A 247 24.44 32.30 49.93
CA GLU A 247 24.46 33.78 49.92
C GLU A 247 23.83 34.18 48.57
N ILE A 248 22.57 34.60 48.44
CA ILE A 248 22.06 35.91 48.85
C ILE A 248 20.54 35.78 48.96
N LEU A 249 20.03 35.81 50.19
CA LEU A 249 18.65 36.17 50.54
C LEU A 249 18.75 37.01 51.81
N GLU A 250 18.65 38.34 51.68
CA GLU A 250 18.06 39.19 52.71
C GLU A 250 17.96 40.62 52.19
N ASP A 251 16.80 41.00 51.70
CA ASP A 251 16.04 41.98 52.47
C ASP A 251 14.55 41.94 52.12
N GLN A 252 13.74 42.00 53.17
CA GLN A 252 12.27 42.18 53.18
C GLN A 252 11.39 40.92 53.12
N LYS A 253 11.51 40.11 54.18
CA LYS A 253 10.32 39.59 54.89
C LYS A 253 10.29 40.21 56.29
N ASN A 254 9.27 41.02 56.59
CA ASN A 254 8.54 40.99 57.86
C ASN A 254 7.43 42.06 57.92
N LYS A 255 6.16 41.61 57.84
CA LYS A 255 5.13 41.95 58.83
C LYS A 255 3.96 40.94 58.83
N GLU A 256 3.95 40.15 59.90
CA GLU A 256 2.84 39.54 60.69
C GLU A 256 1.43 39.50 60.08
N ILE A 257 0.84 38.30 59.89
CA ILE A 257 -0.01 37.53 60.84
C ILE A 257 -1.33 38.25 61.23
N SER A 258 -2.47 37.79 60.68
CA SER A 258 -3.55 37.16 61.47
C SER A 258 -4.67 36.55 60.60
N ALA A 259 -4.91 35.26 60.83
CA ALA A 259 -6.16 34.48 60.83
C ALA A 259 -7.21 34.62 59.69
N SER A 260 -7.26 33.54 58.89
CA SER A 260 -8.42 32.70 58.53
C SER A 260 -9.77 33.33 58.20
N GLU A 261 -10.32 33.03 57.01
CA GLU A 261 -11.50 32.16 56.83
C GLU A 261 -11.95 32.11 55.34
N ASN A 262 -12.65 31.03 55.01
CA ASN A 262 -13.28 30.64 53.74
C ASN A 262 -13.94 31.75 52.88
N SER A 263 -13.83 31.62 51.55
CA SER A 263 -14.93 31.88 50.59
C SER A 263 -14.60 31.15 49.28
N LYS A 264 -15.19 29.99 48.93
CA LYS A 264 -16.51 29.79 48.32
C LYS A 264 -17.01 30.96 47.45
N LEU A 265 -17.12 30.67 46.15
CA LEU A 265 -18.22 31.01 45.23
C LEU A 265 -19.22 32.06 45.73
N GLU A 266 -19.35 33.17 45.00
CA GLU A 266 -20.67 33.64 44.56
C GLU A 266 -20.61 34.74 43.49
N LEU A 267 -21.52 34.57 42.53
CA LEU A 267 -22.00 35.49 41.51
C LEU A 267 -22.39 36.87 42.07
N LYS A 268 -22.26 37.91 41.25
CA LYS A 268 -23.14 39.09 41.33
C LYS A 268 -23.47 39.67 39.94
N GLU A 269 -24.78 39.67 39.66
CA GLU A 269 -25.45 40.42 38.61
C GLU A 269 -25.48 41.94 38.90
N GLU A 270 -25.26 42.72 37.82
CA GLU A 270 -25.98 43.93 37.35
C GLU A 270 -25.97 45.27 38.14
N PRO A 271 -25.94 46.44 37.44
CA PRO A 271 -27.06 46.86 36.58
C PRO A 271 -26.73 47.40 35.18
N ALA A 272 -27.66 47.09 34.27
CA ALA A 272 -27.95 47.64 32.95
C ALA A 272 -27.46 49.06 32.62
N GLU A 273 -26.75 49.17 31.48
CA GLU A 273 -26.95 50.24 30.50
C GLU A 273 -26.79 49.68 29.07
N ASP A 274 -27.80 49.97 28.27
CA ASP A 274 -28.16 49.48 26.94
C ASP A 274 -27.08 49.79 25.87
N THR A 275 -26.45 48.78 25.27
CA THR A 275 -25.96 48.81 23.87
C THR A 275 -25.72 47.40 23.31
N ALA A 276 -26.49 47.07 22.26
CA ALA A 276 -26.25 46.11 21.17
C ALA A 276 -25.68 44.69 21.49
N ASP A 277 -26.55 43.68 21.33
CA ASP A 277 -26.22 42.25 21.21
C ASP A 277 -25.12 41.98 20.17
N GLU A 278 -23.92 41.64 20.64
CA GLU A 278 -23.03 40.69 19.98
C GLU A 278 -22.95 39.47 20.91
N GLN A 279 -23.58 38.36 20.51
CA GLN A 279 -23.33 37.06 21.14
C GLN A 279 -21.86 36.69 20.89
N LYS A 280 -20.97 37.00 21.82
CA LYS A 280 -19.66 36.35 21.89
C LYS A 280 -19.89 34.91 22.29
N GLU A 281 -19.70 33.98 21.37
CA GLU A 281 -19.55 32.56 21.69
C GLU A 281 -18.47 32.42 22.77
N GLU A 282 -18.79 31.78 23.90
CA GLU A 282 -17.80 31.44 24.91
C GLU A 282 -16.83 30.43 24.32
N LYS A 283 -15.54 30.79 24.26
CA LYS A 283 -14.48 29.94 23.72
C LYS A 283 -14.31 28.72 24.63
N GLU A 284 -14.53 27.52 24.09
CA GLU A 284 -14.38 26.26 24.82
C GLU A 284 -12.89 25.88 24.91
N TRP A 285 -12.36 25.77 26.13
CA TRP A 285 -10.97 25.41 26.39
C TRP A 285 -10.83 23.90 26.63
N ASN A 286 -10.87 23.13 25.55
CA ASN A 286 -10.69 21.69 25.58
C ASN A 286 -9.62 21.26 24.57
N LEU A 287 -8.66 20.43 24.98
CA LEU A 287 -7.55 19.97 24.15
C LEU A 287 -8.03 19.24 22.87
N ASP A 288 -9.16 18.56 22.95
CA ASP A 288 -9.72 17.80 21.82
C ASP A 288 -10.32 18.68 20.73
N THR A 289 -10.68 19.93 21.04
CA THR A 289 -11.39 20.84 20.13
C THR A 289 -10.67 22.17 19.90
N ILE A 290 -9.70 22.52 20.73
CA ILE A 290 -8.96 23.78 20.62
C ILE A 290 -7.99 23.76 19.43
N GLU A 291 -8.09 24.78 18.58
CA GLU A 291 -7.16 24.96 17.47
C GLU A 291 -5.81 25.51 17.98
N LEU A 292 -4.86 24.63 18.26
CA LEU A 292 -3.54 25.04 18.76
C LEU A 292 -2.71 25.82 17.73
N ALA A 293 -3.07 25.79 16.45
CA ALA A 293 -2.48 26.63 15.40
C ALA A 293 -3.00 28.09 15.41
N ASP A 294 -4.16 28.35 16.03
CA ASP A 294 -4.69 29.70 16.19
C ASP A 294 -3.87 30.44 17.26
N PHE A 295 -3.02 31.38 16.80
CA PHE A 295 -2.15 32.15 17.68
C PHE A 295 -2.92 32.96 18.75
N THR A 296 -4.21 33.27 18.54
CA THR A 296 -5.03 33.99 19.54
C THR A 296 -5.31 33.17 20.80
N ASN A 297 -5.04 31.86 20.79
CA ASN A 297 -5.07 31.01 21.98
C ASN A 297 -3.88 31.22 22.93
N TRP A 298 -2.82 31.82 22.41
CA TRP A 298 -1.53 31.88 23.08
C TRP A 298 -1.27 33.25 23.70
N THR A 299 -0.55 33.26 24.81
CA THR A 299 -0.05 34.45 25.50
C THR A 299 1.38 34.24 25.94
N GLU A 300 2.12 35.33 26.14
CA GLU A 300 3.46 35.26 26.70
C GLU A 300 3.46 34.67 28.13
N GLY A 301 4.53 33.95 28.45
CA GLY A 301 4.77 33.39 29.78
C GLY A 301 4.88 31.87 29.81
N CYS A 302 4.92 31.33 31.03
CA CYS A 302 5.09 29.90 31.26
C CYS A 302 4.28 29.46 32.48
N TYR A 303 3.81 28.22 32.47
CA TYR A 303 3.30 27.56 33.66
C TYR A 303 4.45 26.93 34.45
N SER A 304 4.42 27.15 35.76
CA SER A 304 5.40 26.67 36.73
C SER A 304 5.55 25.16 36.71
N TRP A 305 6.79 24.66 36.83
CA TRP A 305 7.07 23.23 36.90
C TRP A 305 6.64 22.59 38.22
N THR A 306 6.49 23.39 39.29
CA THR A 306 6.26 22.89 40.66
C THR A 306 4.82 22.97 41.12
N ASP A 307 4.03 23.91 40.59
CA ASP A 307 2.64 24.12 41.00
C ASP A 307 1.68 24.43 39.84
N GLY A 308 2.16 24.44 38.59
CA GLY A 308 1.32 24.66 37.40
C GLY A 308 0.76 26.07 37.25
N LYS A 309 1.09 27.00 38.15
CA LYS A 309 0.60 28.39 38.12
C LYS A 309 1.39 29.23 37.14
N VAL A 310 0.80 30.33 36.68
CA VAL A 310 1.45 31.29 35.79
C VAL A 310 2.66 31.92 36.49
N LEU A 311 3.82 31.86 35.83
CA LEU A 311 5.03 32.56 36.25
C LEU A 311 5.17 33.89 35.51
N GLN A 312 5.61 34.93 36.23
CA GLN A 312 6.01 36.22 35.66
C GLN A 312 7.51 36.20 35.29
N GLY A 313 7.93 37.00 34.31
CA GLY A 313 9.35 37.10 33.89
C GLY A 313 9.82 36.03 32.91
N TYR A 314 8.89 35.37 32.21
CA TYR A 314 9.15 34.33 31.21
C TYR A 314 8.58 34.71 29.84
N GLU A 315 8.71 35.97 29.44
CA GLU A 315 8.15 36.54 28.21
C GLU A 315 8.77 35.94 26.92
N TYR A 316 9.86 35.18 27.06
CA TYR A 316 10.51 34.40 26.00
C TYR A 316 9.89 33.01 25.78
N ARG A 317 8.81 32.69 26.50
CA ARG A 317 8.03 31.46 26.35
C ARG A 317 6.60 31.79 25.99
N LEU A 318 5.92 30.79 25.45
CA LEU A 318 4.53 30.89 25.07
C LEU A 318 3.71 29.91 25.91
N ARG A 319 2.50 30.31 26.31
CA ARG A 319 1.55 29.44 27.01
C ARG A 319 0.15 29.64 26.46
N LEU A 320 -0.71 28.64 26.62
CA LEU A 320 -2.14 28.87 26.45
C LEU A 320 -2.62 29.91 27.47
N SER A 321 -3.65 30.66 27.09
CA SER A 321 -4.20 31.71 27.95
C SER A 321 -4.88 31.13 29.19
N GLU A 322 -5.58 30.00 29.02
CA GLU A 322 -6.25 29.23 30.07
C GLU A 322 -5.73 27.79 30.14
N TYR A 323 -6.09 27.09 31.22
CA TYR A 323 -5.97 25.63 31.25
C TYR A 323 -7.00 24.99 30.33
N VAL A 324 -6.67 23.86 29.72
CA VAL A 324 -7.60 23.11 28.88
C VAL A 324 -8.09 21.85 29.60
N GLU A 325 -9.37 21.54 29.46
CA GLU A 325 -9.90 20.20 29.75
C GLU A 325 -9.50 19.23 28.63
N PHE A 326 -9.72 17.94 28.83
CA PHE A 326 -9.45 16.90 27.83
C PHE A 326 -10.37 15.70 28.10
N ASN A 327 -10.75 14.97 27.07
CA ASN A 327 -11.66 13.81 27.19
C ASN A 327 -11.00 12.48 26.82
N ASN A 328 -9.83 12.51 26.17
CA ASN A 328 -9.14 11.31 25.72
C ASN A 328 -7.91 10.98 26.55
N ASN A 329 -7.55 9.68 26.57
CA ASN A 329 -6.51 9.13 27.45
C ASN A 329 -5.13 9.04 26.80
N SER A 330 -5.01 9.27 25.48
CA SER A 330 -3.75 9.15 24.76
C SER A 330 -3.76 10.01 23.50
N TYR A 331 -2.65 10.70 23.22
CA TYR A 331 -2.47 11.63 22.11
C TYR A 331 -1.11 11.40 21.43
N TYR A 332 -1.05 11.56 20.11
CA TYR A 332 0.17 11.81 19.36
C TYR A 332 0.43 13.32 19.29
N VAL A 333 1.65 13.73 19.65
CA VAL A 333 2.06 15.13 19.62
C VAL A 333 2.90 15.38 18.38
N SER A 334 2.48 16.35 17.56
CA SER A 334 3.24 16.85 16.42
C SER A 334 3.65 18.29 16.65
N ILE A 335 4.91 18.62 16.37
CA ILE A 335 5.51 19.94 16.45
C ILE A 335 6.26 20.19 15.14
N SER A 336 5.84 21.18 14.36
CA SER A 336 6.37 21.40 13.01
C SER A 336 7.85 21.86 12.95
N ASP A 337 8.47 22.18 14.09
CA ASP A 337 9.88 22.55 14.19
C ASP A 337 10.52 21.94 15.45
N GLY A 338 11.47 21.02 15.26
CA GLY A 338 12.19 20.31 16.32
C GLY A 338 13.07 21.19 17.22
N ASN A 339 13.22 22.48 16.90
CA ASN A 339 13.82 23.47 17.80
C ASN A 339 12.87 23.89 18.95
N TYR A 340 11.65 23.38 18.96
CA TYR A 340 10.63 23.68 19.97
C TYR A 340 10.15 22.41 20.66
N ALA A 341 9.68 22.57 21.89
CA ALA A 341 9.07 21.50 22.66
C ALA A 341 7.83 22.03 23.40
N VAL A 342 6.89 21.13 23.63
CA VAL A 342 5.65 21.41 24.35
C VAL A 342 5.81 21.04 25.82
N LEU A 343 5.41 21.94 26.69
CA LEU A 343 5.38 21.76 28.13
C LEU A 343 3.94 21.49 28.54
N VAL A 344 3.70 20.38 29.25
CA VAL A 344 2.38 20.06 29.80
C VAL A 344 2.48 19.97 31.32
N ARG A 345 1.56 20.64 32.02
CA ARG A 345 1.35 20.52 33.47
C ARG A 345 -0.03 19.96 33.71
N GLU A 346 -0.09 18.78 34.30
CA GLU A 346 -1.34 18.13 34.65
C GLU A 346 -1.80 18.63 36.02
N ILE A 347 -3.01 19.15 36.09
CA ILE A 347 -3.60 19.75 37.29
C ILE A 347 -4.85 18.96 37.64
N ASP A 348 -4.99 18.56 38.90
CA ASP A 348 -6.19 17.87 39.38
C ASP A 348 -7.38 18.81 39.58
N GLU A 349 -8.55 18.26 39.91
CA GLU A 349 -9.78 19.01 40.19
C GLU A 349 -9.65 20.05 41.32
N ASN A 350 -8.65 19.90 42.19
CA ASN A 350 -8.40 20.79 43.33
C ASN A 350 -7.34 21.86 43.02
N GLY A 351 -6.85 21.93 41.77
CA GLY A 351 -5.83 22.88 41.36
C GLY A 351 -4.41 22.49 41.77
N LYS A 352 -4.16 21.23 42.11
CA LYS A 352 -2.83 20.73 42.50
C LYS A 352 -2.14 20.06 41.31
N LEU A 353 -0.85 20.33 41.15
CA LEU A 353 -0.01 19.69 40.14
C LEU A 353 0.08 18.17 40.40
N VAL A 354 -0.24 17.40 39.36
CA VAL A 354 -0.16 15.94 39.30
C VAL A 354 1.17 15.51 38.70
N LYS A 355 1.48 16.02 37.49
CA LYS A 355 2.64 15.63 36.69
C LYS A 355 3.08 16.78 35.78
N SER A 356 4.38 16.85 35.52
CA SER A 356 4.97 17.78 34.56
C SER A 356 5.69 17.00 33.47
N SER A 357 5.37 17.31 32.22
CA SER A 357 5.95 16.66 31.04
C SER A 357 6.57 17.70 30.10
N THR A 358 7.61 17.29 29.39
CA THR A 358 8.16 18.00 28.24
C THR A 358 8.11 17.04 27.06
N LEU A 359 7.39 17.44 26.03
CA LEU A 359 7.07 16.63 24.86
C LEU A 359 7.83 17.20 23.66
N LYS A 360 8.49 16.33 22.91
CA LYS A 360 9.12 16.64 21.62
C LYS A 360 8.16 16.24 20.50
N ASP A 361 8.52 16.58 19.27
CA ASP A 361 7.82 16.03 18.11
C ASP A 361 7.78 14.50 18.18
N GLU A 362 6.70 13.91 17.65
CA GLU A 362 6.40 12.47 17.66
C GLU A 362 6.20 11.83 19.05
N SER A 363 6.10 12.62 20.13
CA SER A 363 5.85 12.07 21.47
C SER A 363 4.43 11.51 21.60
N VAL A 364 4.30 10.35 22.24
CA VAL A 364 3.00 9.85 22.74
C VAL A 364 2.76 10.46 24.12
N TYR A 365 1.62 11.12 24.29
CA TYR A 365 1.22 11.77 25.54
C TYR A 365 -0.01 11.13 26.15
N GLU A 366 0.11 10.68 27.39
CA GLU A 366 -0.95 10.06 28.17
C GLU A 366 -1.13 10.83 29.49
N PRO A 367 -2.25 11.58 29.63
CA PRO A 367 -2.58 12.25 30.89
C PRO A 367 -2.75 11.23 32.03
N ALA A 368 -2.31 11.58 33.24
CA ALA A 368 -2.57 10.76 34.41
C ALA A 368 -4.05 10.74 34.78
N GLU A 369 -4.53 9.62 35.34
CA GLU A 369 -5.93 9.43 35.77
C GLU A 369 -6.42 10.52 36.74
N ALA A 370 -5.52 11.10 37.54
CA ALA A 370 -5.84 12.16 38.50
C ALA A 370 -5.87 13.57 37.88
N ALA A 371 -5.45 13.73 36.62
CA ALA A 371 -5.42 15.01 35.93
C ALA A 371 -6.83 15.40 35.45
N LYS A 372 -7.23 16.65 35.66
CA LYS A 372 -8.50 17.22 35.18
C LYS A 372 -8.28 18.35 34.17
N TYR A 373 -7.18 19.08 34.32
CA TYR A 373 -6.81 20.20 33.46
C TYR A 373 -5.35 20.11 33.02
N LEU A 374 -5.05 20.67 31.85
CA LEU A 374 -3.71 20.76 31.30
C LEU A 374 -3.30 22.22 31.14
N ALA A 375 -2.15 22.59 31.70
CA ALA A 375 -1.49 23.85 31.42
C ALA A 375 -0.42 23.62 30.36
N ILE A 376 -0.67 24.13 29.14
CA ILE A 376 0.18 23.88 27.98
C ILE A 376 1.02 25.10 27.64
N GLY A 377 2.29 24.89 27.33
CA GLY A 377 3.18 25.92 26.82
C GLY A 377 4.17 25.42 25.78
N ILE A 378 4.83 26.35 25.10
CA ILE A 378 5.86 26.09 24.10
C ILE A 378 7.14 26.82 24.53
N TYR A 379 8.28 26.16 24.35
CA TYR A 379 9.57 26.81 24.52
C TYR A 379 10.55 26.36 23.44
N ASN A 380 11.46 27.28 23.10
CA ASN A 380 12.59 27.02 22.22
C ASN A 380 13.67 26.22 22.98
N THR A 381 14.01 25.02 22.50
CA THR A 381 14.94 24.09 23.13
C THR A 381 16.39 24.57 23.09
N LYS A 382 16.74 25.42 22.11
CA LYS A 382 18.06 26.06 21.98
C LYS A 382 18.29 27.21 22.96
N LYS A 383 17.32 27.53 23.81
CA LYS A 383 17.38 28.64 24.79
C LYS A 383 17.76 29.97 24.14
N ASP A 384 17.23 30.21 22.94
CA ASP A 384 17.41 31.49 22.25
C ASP A 384 16.87 32.63 23.13
N LYS A 385 17.79 33.50 23.58
CA LYS A 385 17.51 34.62 24.49
C LYS A 385 16.75 35.75 23.81
N GLU A 386 16.62 35.73 22.50
CA GLU A 386 15.87 36.72 21.74
C GLU A 386 14.42 36.32 21.47
N MET A 387 14.02 35.09 21.79
CA MET A 387 12.61 34.67 21.65
C MET A 387 11.70 35.55 22.51
N ASN A 388 10.58 35.93 21.94
CA ASN A 388 9.54 36.73 22.57
C ASN A 388 8.20 36.48 21.85
N TYR A 389 7.12 37.04 22.38
CA TYR A 389 5.76 36.88 21.84
C TYR A 389 5.65 37.21 20.34
N GLU A 390 6.31 38.28 19.88
CA GLU A 390 6.26 38.71 18.48
C GLU A 390 6.92 37.69 17.56
N LYS A 391 8.09 37.16 17.96
CA LYS A 391 8.78 36.10 17.19
C LYS A 391 7.96 34.82 17.14
N TYR A 392 7.24 34.46 18.21
CA TYR A 392 6.29 33.35 18.14
C TYR A 392 5.13 33.67 17.19
N ARG A 393 4.59 34.89 17.19
CA ARG A 393 3.53 35.25 16.24
C ARG A 393 3.98 35.07 14.79
N GLU A 394 5.14 35.61 14.45
CA GLU A 394 5.75 35.46 13.12
C GLU A 394 6.00 33.98 12.78
N LEU A 395 6.42 33.18 13.77
CA LEU A 395 6.63 31.74 13.61
C LEU A 395 5.33 31.01 13.24
N PHE A 396 4.22 31.29 13.94
CA PHE A 396 2.89 30.75 13.62
C PHE A 396 2.36 31.27 12.27
N GLU A 397 2.55 32.56 11.96
CA GLU A 397 2.21 33.14 10.64
C GLU A 397 2.96 32.46 9.48
N ASN A 398 4.17 31.93 9.75
CA ASN A 398 4.99 31.18 8.79
C ASN A 398 4.74 29.66 8.84
N GLY A 399 3.62 29.21 9.42
CA GLY A 399 3.19 27.82 9.36
C GLY A 399 3.67 26.92 10.50
N PHE A 400 4.24 27.49 11.57
CA PHE A 400 4.51 26.70 12.76
C PHE A 400 3.21 26.23 13.41
N SER A 401 3.17 24.96 13.82
CA SER A 401 2.02 24.38 14.47
C SER A 401 2.41 23.33 15.52
N VAL A 402 1.55 23.21 16.52
CA VAL A 402 1.55 22.15 17.52
C VAL A 402 0.20 21.46 17.45
N LYS A 403 0.17 20.13 17.46
CA LYS A 403 -1.07 19.34 17.44
C LYS A 403 -1.03 18.22 18.46
N PHE A 404 -2.15 17.98 19.12
CA PHE A 404 -2.42 16.78 19.91
C PHE A 404 -3.51 16.00 19.19
N THR A 405 -3.14 14.93 18.51
CA THR A 405 -4.08 14.05 17.78
C THR A 405 -4.44 12.89 18.69
N VAL A 406 -5.73 12.69 18.97
CA VAL A 406 -6.16 11.57 19.81
C VAL A 406 -5.70 10.25 19.18
N LYS A 407 -4.99 9.44 19.97
CA LYS A 407 -4.56 8.11 19.56
C LYS A 407 -5.80 7.20 19.52
N GLY A 408 -6.36 7.03 18.32
CA GLY A 408 -7.50 6.15 18.05
C GLY A 408 -8.90 6.79 18.02
N ALA A 409 -9.04 8.12 17.88
CA ALA A 409 -10.38 8.74 17.79
C ALA A 409 -11.07 8.54 16.43
N LYS A 410 -12.28 7.99 16.52
CA LYS A 410 -13.32 7.89 15.49
C LYS A 410 -14.16 9.17 15.48
N ASN A 411 -14.25 9.88 14.35
CA ASN A 411 -15.20 11.00 14.17
C ASN A 411 -15.83 10.96 12.76
N LEU A 412 -17.09 10.53 12.66
CA LEU A 412 -17.91 10.60 11.43
C LEU A 412 -18.34 12.03 11.09
N GLN A 413 -18.28 12.99 12.02
CA GLN A 413 -18.67 14.38 11.74
C GLN A 413 -17.64 15.17 10.91
N GLU A 414 -16.40 14.69 10.83
CA GLU A 414 -15.33 15.29 10.03
C GLU A 414 -15.12 14.59 8.68
N SER A 415 -15.92 13.56 8.37
CA SER A 415 -15.76 12.85 7.11
C SER A 415 -16.15 13.73 5.93
N LYS A 416 -15.29 13.82 4.93
CA LYS A 416 -15.65 14.40 3.64
C LYS A 416 -16.80 13.58 3.04
N ILE A 417 -17.89 14.28 2.74
CA ILE A 417 -19.01 13.69 2.00
C ILE A 417 -18.51 13.44 0.58
N VAL A 418 -18.38 12.16 0.26
CA VAL A 418 -18.06 11.69 -1.09
C VAL A 418 -19.17 12.11 -2.04
N LYS A 419 -18.83 12.50 -3.27
CA LYS A 419 -19.85 12.91 -4.24
C LYS A 419 -20.80 11.74 -4.52
N GLU A 420 -22.05 12.04 -4.80
CA GLU A 420 -23.08 11.00 -4.93
C GLU A 420 -22.75 10.00 -6.05
N ASP A 421 -22.09 10.48 -7.12
CA ASP A 421 -21.67 9.73 -8.31
C ASP A 421 -20.26 9.10 -8.23
N GLU A 422 -19.44 9.43 -7.23
CA GLU A 422 -18.07 8.91 -7.12
C GLU A 422 -18.07 7.41 -6.74
N THR A 423 -17.32 6.60 -7.47
CA THR A 423 -17.16 5.15 -7.28
C THR A 423 -16.15 4.84 -6.16
N LEU A 424 -16.16 3.61 -5.63
CA LEU A 424 -15.19 3.21 -4.60
C LEU A 424 -13.75 3.21 -5.14
N ASP A 425 -13.55 2.87 -6.41
CA ASP A 425 -12.24 2.93 -7.08
C ASP A 425 -11.69 4.35 -7.10
N GLU A 426 -12.50 5.32 -7.54
CA GLU A 426 -12.09 6.73 -7.58
C GLU A 426 -11.71 7.27 -6.20
N ILE A 427 -12.47 6.88 -5.16
CA ILE A 427 -12.17 7.27 -3.78
C ILE A 427 -10.84 6.66 -3.34
N LEU A 428 -10.65 5.35 -3.53
CA LEU A 428 -9.43 4.66 -3.12
C LEU A 428 -8.21 5.18 -3.90
N ILE A 429 -8.30 5.35 -5.21
CA ILE A 429 -7.22 5.94 -6.03
C ILE A 429 -6.87 7.32 -5.51
N ARG A 430 -7.85 8.20 -5.27
CA ARG A 430 -7.60 9.53 -4.71
C ARG A 430 -6.92 9.47 -3.35
N LEU A 431 -7.39 8.60 -2.44
CA LEU A 431 -6.81 8.47 -1.11
C LEU A 431 -5.38 7.93 -1.17
N PHE A 432 -5.06 7.03 -2.09
CA PHE A 432 -3.71 6.50 -2.25
C PHE A 432 -2.83 7.35 -3.20
N SER A 433 -3.31 8.42 -3.81
CA SER A 433 -2.51 9.27 -4.71
C SER A 433 -2.31 10.70 -4.21
N THR A 434 -2.88 11.03 -3.05
CA THR A 434 -2.85 12.39 -2.47
C THR A 434 -2.38 12.37 -1.02
N ASP A 435 -2.09 13.53 -0.44
CA ASP A 435 -1.82 13.71 0.98
C ASP A 435 -3.10 13.76 1.85
N ASP A 436 -4.27 13.43 1.29
CA ASP A 436 -5.54 13.45 2.01
C ASP A 436 -5.63 12.31 3.04
N GLU A 437 -5.53 12.64 4.32
CA GLU A 437 -5.72 11.69 5.44
C GLU A 437 -7.10 11.82 6.12
N SER A 438 -8.00 12.63 5.55
CA SER A 438 -9.33 12.81 6.13
C SER A 438 -10.20 11.56 5.97
N TRP A 439 -11.14 11.37 6.90
CA TRP A 439 -12.18 10.36 6.76
C TRP A 439 -13.08 10.69 5.56
N ASN A 440 -13.49 9.68 4.80
CA ASN A 440 -14.38 9.81 3.64
C ASN A 440 -15.60 8.91 3.86
N ASP A 441 -16.80 9.49 3.82
CA ASP A 441 -18.05 8.75 4.02
C ASP A 441 -18.30 7.80 2.84
N VAL A 442 -18.25 6.51 3.13
CA VAL A 442 -18.49 5.41 2.17
C VAL A 442 -19.69 4.55 2.59
N SER A 443 -20.50 5.05 3.53
CA SER A 443 -21.66 4.34 4.08
C SER A 443 -22.70 3.97 3.02
N LYS A 444 -22.67 4.63 1.86
CA LYS A 444 -23.53 4.34 0.69
C LYS A 444 -23.25 2.98 0.07
N PHE A 445 -22.02 2.45 0.18
CA PHE A 445 -21.64 1.18 -0.43
C PHE A 445 -22.05 -0.05 0.39
N LYS A 446 -22.49 0.14 1.65
CA LYS A 446 -22.99 -0.93 2.54
C LYS A 446 -22.09 -2.18 2.56
N MET A 447 -20.78 -1.96 2.59
CA MET A 447 -19.77 -3.02 2.52
C MET A 447 -19.32 -3.43 3.93
N LYS A 448 -19.08 -4.72 4.17
CA LYS A 448 -18.46 -5.19 5.43
C LYS A 448 -16.97 -4.85 5.47
N GLN A 449 -16.40 -4.72 6.66
CA GLN A 449 -14.97 -4.44 6.82
C GLN A 449 -14.05 -5.45 6.11
N SER A 450 -14.30 -6.75 6.25
CA SER A 450 -13.51 -7.79 5.57
C SER A 450 -13.56 -7.63 4.05
N ALA A 451 -14.73 -7.32 3.50
CA ALA A 451 -14.92 -7.08 2.08
C ALA A 451 -14.17 -5.84 1.58
N MET A 452 -14.06 -4.79 2.39
CA MET A 452 -13.28 -3.59 2.06
C MET A 452 -11.79 -3.88 1.88
N TYR A 453 -11.19 -4.68 2.77
CA TYR A 453 -9.79 -5.06 2.64
C TYR A 453 -9.52 -5.91 1.39
N VAL A 454 -10.43 -6.85 1.10
CA VAL A 454 -10.36 -7.68 -0.12
C VAL A 454 -10.55 -6.83 -1.37
N TYR A 455 -11.48 -5.87 -1.34
CA TYR A 455 -11.72 -4.95 -2.45
C TYR A 455 -10.47 -4.13 -2.77
N ARG A 456 -9.89 -3.47 -1.76
CA ARG A 456 -8.64 -2.71 -1.87
C ARG A 456 -7.51 -3.58 -2.45
N TYR A 457 -7.37 -4.81 -1.96
CA TYR A 457 -6.35 -5.74 -2.45
C TYR A 457 -6.56 -6.08 -3.93
N ASN A 458 -7.79 -6.40 -4.35
CA ASN A 458 -8.08 -6.72 -5.74
C ASN A 458 -7.97 -5.52 -6.69
N LEU A 459 -8.15 -4.31 -6.18
CA LEU A 459 -7.96 -3.10 -6.97
C LEU A 459 -6.50 -2.95 -7.43
N GLN A 460 -5.53 -3.39 -6.61
CA GLN A 460 -4.11 -3.43 -6.97
C GLN A 460 -3.84 -4.28 -8.22
N GLU A 461 -4.57 -5.38 -8.39
CA GLU A 461 -4.40 -6.30 -9.52
C GLU A 461 -5.16 -5.84 -10.78
N LYS A 462 -6.12 -4.91 -10.64
CA LYS A 462 -7.03 -4.50 -11.72
C LYS A 462 -6.78 -3.08 -12.22
N ASN A 463 -6.16 -2.23 -11.41
CA ASN A 463 -5.99 -0.82 -11.70
C ASN A 463 -4.53 -0.42 -11.49
N THR A 464 -3.86 -0.08 -12.59
CA THR A 464 -2.45 0.30 -12.60
C THR A 464 -2.19 1.56 -11.78
N ASP A 465 -3.04 2.59 -11.89
CA ASP A 465 -2.86 3.85 -11.14
C ASP A 465 -2.92 3.58 -9.63
N PHE A 466 -3.87 2.75 -9.20
CA PHE A 466 -3.96 2.30 -7.82
C PHE A 466 -2.74 1.47 -7.40
N TYR A 467 -2.26 0.59 -8.28
CA TYR A 467 -1.07 -0.23 -8.01
C TYR A 467 0.16 0.65 -7.78
N VAL A 468 0.38 1.65 -8.64
CA VAL A 468 1.50 2.60 -8.51
C VAL A 468 1.37 3.42 -7.23
N ALA A 469 0.18 3.98 -7.00
CA ALA A 469 -0.16 4.74 -5.79
C ALA A 469 0.11 3.95 -4.50
N PHE A 470 -0.39 2.71 -4.44
CA PHE A 470 -0.19 1.81 -3.31
C PHE A 470 1.29 1.45 -3.10
N ASN A 471 2.02 1.11 -4.16
CA ASN A 471 3.42 0.70 -4.05
C ASN A 471 4.42 1.88 -3.98
N ALA A 472 3.92 3.12 -4.09
CA ALA A 472 4.65 4.33 -3.71
C ALA A 472 4.48 4.64 -2.21
N ALA A 473 3.51 4.06 -1.51
CA ALA A 473 3.38 4.23 -0.08
C ALA A 473 4.43 3.42 0.68
N ILE A 474 4.87 3.93 1.84
CA ILE A 474 5.71 3.18 2.79
C ILE A 474 4.90 3.05 4.07
N GLY A 475 4.49 1.83 4.41
CA GLY A 475 3.76 1.54 5.65
C GLY A 475 2.31 2.02 5.70
N GLN A 476 1.75 2.58 4.63
CA GLN A 476 0.37 3.08 4.64
C GLN A 476 -0.63 1.94 4.42
N ASP A 477 -1.73 1.97 5.16
CA ASP A 477 -2.88 1.10 4.92
C ASP A 477 -4.21 1.86 5.04
N ILE A 478 -5.28 1.24 4.60
CA ILE A 478 -6.64 1.73 4.75
C ILE A 478 -7.10 1.52 6.19
N GLU A 479 -7.52 2.61 6.82
CA GLU A 479 -8.30 2.56 8.04
C GLU A 479 -9.78 2.61 7.72
N VAL A 480 -10.56 1.82 8.46
CA VAL A 480 -12.00 1.67 8.25
C VAL A 480 -12.75 1.92 9.56
N GLN A 481 -13.82 2.70 9.47
CA GLN A 481 -14.82 2.85 10.53
C GLN A 481 -16.05 2.06 10.18
N THR A 482 -16.58 1.33 11.16
CA THR A 482 -17.78 0.51 11.01
C THR A 482 -18.88 0.88 11.96
N ASP A 483 -20.11 0.64 11.53
CA ASP A 483 -21.30 0.69 12.37
C ASP A 483 -21.33 -0.50 13.36
N SER A 484 -22.33 -0.52 14.25
CA SER A 484 -22.53 -1.61 15.22
C SER A 484 -22.73 -3.01 14.61
N LYS A 485 -22.98 -3.10 13.30
CA LYS A 485 -23.19 -4.34 12.54
C LYS A 485 -21.98 -4.71 11.67
N GLY A 486 -20.90 -3.93 11.71
CA GLY A 486 -19.68 -4.19 10.94
C GLY A 486 -19.70 -3.66 9.50
N TYR A 487 -20.68 -2.83 9.12
CA TYR A 487 -20.70 -2.14 7.83
C TYR A 487 -19.79 -0.92 7.87
N VAL A 488 -18.97 -0.74 6.84
CA VAL A 488 -18.07 0.39 6.70
C VAL A 488 -18.87 1.68 6.48
N GLU A 489 -18.70 2.63 7.38
CA GLU A 489 -19.31 3.97 7.31
C GLU A 489 -18.33 4.98 6.71
N ALA A 490 -17.05 4.89 7.04
CA ALA A 490 -16.02 5.78 6.52
C ALA A 490 -14.67 5.08 6.36
N ILE A 491 -13.84 5.59 5.46
CA ILE A 491 -12.45 5.14 5.24
C ILE A 491 -11.48 6.31 5.21
N ARG A 492 -10.21 6.04 5.52
CA ARG A 492 -9.08 6.95 5.27
C ARG A 492 -7.82 6.15 5.00
N VAL A 493 -6.77 6.84 4.54
CA VAL A 493 -5.39 6.34 4.51
C VAL A 493 -4.58 7.27 5.39
N SER A 494 -3.89 6.74 6.39
CA SER A 494 -3.11 7.50 7.37
C SER A 494 -1.63 7.15 7.28
N GLU A 495 -0.83 7.78 8.14
CA GLU A 495 0.62 7.53 8.27
C GLU A 495 1.39 7.84 6.97
N LYS A 496 0.94 8.84 6.23
CA LYS A 496 1.59 9.25 4.99
C LYS A 496 2.87 10.01 5.31
N ASP A 497 4.02 9.43 4.96
CA ASP A 497 5.29 10.13 5.08
C ASP A 497 5.31 11.39 4.18
N MET A 498 6.02 12.43 4.62
CA MET A 498 6.06 13.73 3.92
C MET A 498 6.57 13.66 2.47
N ARG A 499 7.26 12.57 2.09
CA ARG A 499 7.79 12.37 0.73
C ARG A 499 6.87 11.54 -0.15
N PHE A 500 5.75 11.07 0.38
CA PHE A 500 4.83 10.22 -0.34
C PHE A 500 4.38 10.82 -1.68
N VAL A 501 3.86 12.05 -1.68
CA VAL A 501 3.36 12.70 -2.90
C VAL A 501 4.49 12.89 -3.93
N ASP A 502 5.69 13.30 -3.49
CA ASP A 502 6.87 13.40 -4.37
C ASP A 502 7.25 12.05 -4.98
N ARG A 503 7.31 11.00 -4.14
CA ARG A 503 7.67 9.65 -4.55
C ARG A 503 6.63 9.05 -5.49
N TYR A 504 5.35 9.20 -5.19
CA TYR A 504 4.25 8.79 -6.06
C TYR A 504 4.32 9.51 -7.40
N THR A 505 4.47 10.83 -7.41
CA THR A 505 4.53 11.62 -8.66
C THR A 505 5.68 11.14 -9.55
N LYS A 506 6.88 11.00 -8.99
CA LYS A 506 8.06 10.53 -9.74
C LYS A 506 7.94 9.07 -10.18
N ALA A 507 7.38 8.20 -9.34
CA ALA A 507 7.15 6.81 -9.71
C ALA A 507 6.12 6.71 -10.86
N ALA A 508 5.05 7.50 -10.82
CA ALA A 508 4.07 7.57 -11.90
C ALA A 508 4.69 8.11 -13.19
N GLU A 509 5.50 9.17 -13.12
CA GLU A 509 6.27 9.69 -14.27
C GLU A 509 7.20 8.62 -14.86
N ALA A 510 7.94 7.88 -14.02
CA ALA A 510 8.80 6.79 -14.47
C ALA A 510 8.02 5.65 -15.13
N VAL A 511 6.84 5.30 -14.62
CA VAL A 511 5.95 4.32 -15.26
C VAL A 511 5.48 4.82 -16.62
N GLU A 512 5.05 6.08 -16.73
CA GLU A 512 4.64 6.69 -18.00
C GLU A 512 5.79 6.72 -19.02
N GLU A 513 7.00 7.10 -18.60
CA GLU A 513 8.20 7.08 -19.44
C GLU A 513 8.52 5.68 -19.94
N ALA A 514 8.50 4.67 -19.06
CA ALA A 514 8.72 3.28 -19.43
C ALA A 514 7.64 2.75 -20.40
N MET A 515 6.37 3.09 -20.16
CA MET A 515 5.26 2.69 -21.03
C MET A 515 5.38 3.34 -22.42
N ALA A 516 5.88 4.58 -22.50
CA ALA A 516 6.10 5.28 -23.76
C ALA A 516 7.18 4.63 -24.65
N LEU A 517 8.04 3.77 -24.09
CA LEU A 517 8.99 2.95 -24.85
C LEU A 517 8.36 1.71 -25.48
N THR A 518 7.15 1.33 -25.06
CA THR A 518 6.40 0.20 -25.61
C THR A 518 5.52 0.61 -26.79
N ASP A 519 5.23 -0.32 -27.70
CA ASP A 519 4.37 -0.10 -28.86
C ASP A 519 3.21 -1.11 -28.91
N GLU A 520 2.08 -0.73 -29.51
CA GLU A 520 0.89 -1.59 -29.62
C GLU A 520 1.13 -2.87 -30.46
N ASN A 521 2.14 -2.85 -31.34
CA ASN A 521 2.55 -3.99 -32.15
C ASN A 521 3.54 -4.92 -31.43
N MET A 522 4.10 -4.49 -30.29
CA MET A 522 4.94 -5.35 -29.48
C MET A 522 4.10 -6.43 -28.79
N ASN A 523 4.57 -7.67 -28.85
CA ASN A 523 4.01 -8.74 -28.05
C ASN A 523 4.53 -8.68 -26.60
N ASP A 524 3.94 -9.47 -25.69
CA ASP A 524 4.29 -9.45 -24.25
C ASP A 524 5.79 -9.69 -23.99
N PHE A 525 6.46 -10.52 -24.79
CA PHE A 525 7.91 -10.74 -24.68
C PHE A 525 8.69 -9.46 -24.97
N GLU A 526 8.34 -8.76 -26.06
CA GLU A 526 9.01 -7.53 -26.49
C GLU A 526 8.78 -6.40 -25.49
N LYS A 527 7.55 -6.27 -24.99
CA LYS A 527 7.24 -5.31 -23.92
C LYS A 527 8.04 -5.62 -22.65
N ALA A 528 8.09 -6.87 -22.22
CA ALA A 528 8.89 -7.28 -21.07
C ALA A 528 10.38 -6.92 -21.27
N LEU A 529 10.94 -7.16 -22.45
CA LEU A 529 12.32 -6.83 -22.78
C LEU A 529 12.61 -5.33 -22.71
N VAL A 530 11.73 -4.49 -23.27
CA VAL A 530 11.88 -3.02 -23.21
C VAL A 530 11.85 -2.51 -21.78
N LEU A 531 10.95 -3.04 -20.95
CA LEU A 531 10.79 -2.62 -19.55
C LEU A 531 11.93 -3.12 -18.65
N HIS A 532 12.46 -4.29 -18.97
CA HIS A 532 13.69 -4.80 -18.37
C HIS A 532 14.86 -3.82 -18.62
N ASP A 533 15.04 -3.43 -19.88
CA ASP A 533 16.12 -2.53 -20.29
C ASP A 533 15.96 -1.12 -19.69
N TYR A 534 14.72 -0.65 -19.54
CA TYR A 534 14.41 0.61 -18.85
C TYR A 534 14.93 0.61 -17.40
N LEU A 535 14.72 -0.47 -16.65
CA LEU A 535 15.21 -0.55 -15.28
C LEU A 535 16.73 -0.59 -15.21
N ILE A 536 17.37 -1.36 -16.09
CA ILE A 536 18.84 -1.37 -16.19
C ILE A 536 19.36 0.05 -16.41
N ASP A 537 18.74 0.84 -17.28
CA ASP A 537 19.23 2.20 -17.53
C ASP A 537 19.01 3.16 -16.36
N ASN A 538 17.87 3.05 -15.69
CA ASN A 538 17.39 4.08 -14.76
C ASN A 538 17.60 3.74 -13.28
N VAL A 539 18.04 2.53 -12.96
CA VAL A 539 18.28 2.09 -11.59
C VAL A 539 19.74 1.71 -11.39
N ASP A 540 20.31 2.16 -10.28
CA ASP A 540 21.61 1.72 -9.80
C ASP A 540 21.45 0.82 -8.58
N TYR A 541 22.27 -0.25 -8.53
CA TYR A 541 22.29 -1.18 -7.41
C TYR A 541 22.90 -0.54 -6.15
N VAL A 542 22.04 -0.01 -5.28
CA VAL A 542 22.43 0.75 -4.09
C VAL A 542 21.54 0.38 -2.92
N ALA A 543 22.15 -0.10 -1.83
CA ALA A 543 21.45 -0.40 -0.60
C ALA A 543 21.01 0.88 0.14
N SER A 544 19.78 0.89 0.64
CA SER A 544 19.20 1.99 1.42
C SER A 544 17.98 1.52 2.22
N LYS A 545 17.47 2.32 3.16
CA LYS A 545 16.32 1.95 4.00
C LYS A 545 15.07 1.51 3.20
N TYR A 546 14.87 2.05 1.99
CA TYR A 546 13.67 1.82 1.18
C TYR A 546 13.99 1.20 -0.19
N ASP A 547 15.18 0.61 -0.33
CA ASP A 547 15.71 0.03 -1.57
C ASP A 547 14.94 -1.18 -2.11
N ASN A 548 14.00 -1.73 -1.34
CA ASN A 548 13.12 -2.82 -1.75
C ASN A 548 11.74 -2.35 -2.24
N TYR A 549 11.40 -1.07 -2.05
CA TYR A 549 10.08 -0.54 -2.41
C TYR A 549 10.06 -0.09 -3.86
N ALA A 550 9.18 -0.67 -4.66
CA ALA A 550 9.08 -0.39 -6.09
C ALA A 550 8.92 1.11 -6.42
N GLY A 551 8.05 1.82 -5.68
CA GLY A 551 7.89 3.27 -5.89
C GLY A 551 9.10 4.09 -5.48
N TYR A 552 9.91 3.64 -4.52
CA TYR A 552 11.18 4.30 -4.20
C TYR A 552 12.22 4.09 -5.32
N VAL A 553 12.32 2.86 -5.81
CA VAL A 553 13.25 2.48 -6.89
C VAL A 553 12.96 3.27 -8.16
N LEU A 554 11.69 3.32 -8.58
CA LEU A 554 11.28 4.07 -9.77
C LEU A 554 11.42 5.59 -9.58
N ALA A 555 11.13 6.12 -8.39
CA ALA A 555 11.21 7.56 -8.14
C ALA A 555 12.65 8.10 -8.06
N TYR A 556 13.60 7.29 -7.59
CA TYR A 556 14.94 7.75 -7.23
C TYR A 556 16.08 7.00 -7.92
N GLY A 557 15.78 5.96 -8.70
CA GLY A 557 16.76 5.19 -9.46
C GLY A 557 17.74 4.41 -8.59
N LYS A 558 17.31 3.95 -7.40
CA LYS A 558 18.17 3.25 -6.44
C LYS A 558 17.44 2.09 -5.80
N GLY A 559 18.01 0.89 -5.87
CA GLY A 559 17.42 -0.30 -5.27
C GLY A 559 18.40 -1.45 -5.13
N ILE A 560 17.96 -2.50 -4.44
CA ILE A 560 18.63 -3.82 -4.43
C ILE A 560 17.74 -4.86 -5.13
N CYS A 561 18.10 -6.14 -5.10
CA CYS A 561 17.40 -7.21 -5.81
C CYS A 561 15.87 -7.21 -5.59
N GLY A 562 15.39 -7.08 -4.35
CA GLY A 562 13.95 -7.00 -4.06
C GLY A 562 13.29 -5.74 -4.63
N GLY A 563 14.03 -4.63 -4.70
CA GLY A 563 13.58 -3.38 -5.31
C GLY A 563 13.46 -3.48 -6.83
N TYR A 564 14.47 -4.02 -7.49
CA TYR A 564 14.43 -4.31 -8.94
C TYR A 564 13.27 -5.24 -9.27
N ALA A 565 13.10 -6.33 -8.51
CA ALA A 565 12.02 -7.29 -8.74
C ALA A 565 10.63 -6.66 -8.55
N SER A 566 10.47 -5.80 -7.54
CA SER A 566 9.21 -5.11 -7.27
C SER A 566 8.92 -4.02 -8.31
N ALA A 567 9.93 -3.24 -8.71
CA ALA A 567 9.81 -2.24 -9.78
C ALA A 567 9.47 -2.89 -11.12
N TYR A 568 10.11 -4.01 -11.46
CA TYR A 568 9.82 -4.73 -12.70
C TYR A 568 8.42 -5.33 -12.70
N LYS A 569 7.97 -5.91 -11.57
CA LYS A 569 6.56 -6.31 -11.42
C LYS A 569 5.61 -5.14 -11.67
N MET A 570 5.93 -3.94 -11.16
CA MET A 570 5.10 -2.75 -11.37
C MET A 570 4.99 -2.36 -12.85
N LEU A 571 6.12 -2.32 -13.56
CA LEU A 571 6.14 -2.03 -15.00
C LEU A 571 5.41 -3.10 -15.82
N LEU A 572 5.61 -4.38 -15.50
CA LEU A 572 4.90 -5.48 -16.16
C LEU A 572 3.39 -5.42 -15.92
N THR A 573 2.96 -5.09 -14.69
CA THR A 573 1.55 -4.90 -14.34
C THR A 573 0.95 -3.75 -15.16
N ALA A 574 1.67 -2.63 -15.32
CA ALA A 574 1.25 -1.52 -16.17
C ALA A 574 1.12 -1.92 -17.65
N ALA A 575 1.98 -2.82 -18.13
CA ALA A 575 1.90 -3.37 -19.48
C ALA A 575 0.85 -4.48 -19.67
N GLY A 576 0.13 -4.87 -18.61
CA GLY A 576 -0.85 -5.96 -18.62
C GLY A 576 -0.25 -7.37 -18.62
N ILE A 577 1.02 -7.50 -18.23
CA ILE A 577 1.77 -8.76 -18.22
C ILE A 577 1.77 -9.33 -16.80
N LYS A 578 1.22 -10.55 -16.65
CA LYS A 578 1.19 -11.23 -15.36
C LYS A 578 2.60 -11.63 -14.91
N SER A 579 2.96 -11.29 -13.69
CA SER A 579 4.23 -11.68 -13.07
C SER A 579 4.11 -11.81 -11.55
N HIS A 580 5.06 -12.51 -10.95
CA HIS A 580 5.22 -12.59 -9.50
C HIS A 580 6.69 -12.45 -9.10
N ILE A 581 6.92 -12.06 -7.85
CA ILE A 581 8.26 -11.98 -7.27
C ILE A 581 8.61 -13.36 -6.72
N VAL A 582 9.80 -13.84 -7.06
CA VAL A 582 10.40 -15.04 -6.51
C VAL A 582 11.43 -14.62 -5.48
N LEU A 583 11.39 -15.25 -4.31
CA LEU A 583 12.32 -15.02 -3.22
C LEU A 583 13.19 -16.26 -3.00
N SER A 584 14.45 -16.04 -2.66
CA SER A 584 15.35 -17.03 -2.09
C SER A 584 15.90 -16.52 -0.76
N SER A 585 16.79 -17.29 -0.12
CA SER A 585 17.36 -16.93 1.19
C SER A 585 18.05 -15.56 1.24
N ASN A 586 18.51 -15.04 0.10
CA ASN A 586 19.26 -13.77 0.04
C ASN A 586 19.12 -13.04 -1.31
N HIS A 587 18.10 -13.38 -2.11
CA HIS A 587 17.92 -12.80 -3.43
C HIS A 587 16.45 -12.77 -3.84
N ALA A 588 16.11 -11.88 -4.77
CA ALA A 588 14.77 -11.74 -5.32
C ALA A 588 14.81 -11.42 -6.82
N TRP A 589 13.89 -12.02 -7.57
CA TRP A 589 13.74 -11.81 -9.02
C TRP A 589 12.27 -12.03 -9.43
N ASN A 590 11.97 -12.14 -10.72
CA ASN A 590 10.60 -12.32 -11.19
C ASN A 590 10.38 -13.63 -11.95
N LEU A 591 9.14 -14.13 -11.86
CA LEU A 591 8.59 -15.06 -12.84
C LEU A 591 7.55 -14.32 -13.68
N VAL A 592 7.73 -14.34 -15.00
CA VAL A 592 6.93 -13.59 -15.96
C VAL A 592 6.14 -14.56 -16.83
N THR A 593 4.84 -14.28 -17.02
CA THR A 593 3.97 -15.10 -17.86
C THR A 593 3.87 -14.50 -19.26
N VAL A 594 4.36 -15.24 -20.25
CA VAL A 594 4.28 -14.88 -21.68
C VAL A 594 3.63 -16.04 -22.43
N ASN A 595 2.59 -15.75 -23.22
CA ASN A 595 1.86 -16.78 -23.98
C ASN A 595 1.35 -17.95 -23.11
N GLY A 596 0.96 -17.68 -21.87
CA GLY A 596 0.47 -18.68 -20.91
C GLY A 596 1.57 -19.59 -20.35
N LYS A 597 2.84 -19.26 -20.55
CA LYS A 597 4.00 -19.97 -20.00
C LYS A 597 4.82 -19.05 -19.10
N GLN A 598 5.37 -19.61 -18.04
CA GLN A 598 6.15 -18.90 -17.03
C GLN A 598 7.64 -19.00 -17.35
N TYR A 599 8.38 -17.91 -17.11
CA TYR A 599 9.82 -17.83 -17.30
C TYR A 599 10.46 -16.96 -16.22
N HIS A 600 11.66 -17.32 -15.79
CA HIS A 600 12.44 -16.49 -14.89
C HIS A 600 13.02 -15.28 -15.62
N VAL A 601 13.00 -14.13 -14.94
CA VAL A 601 13.66 -12.90 -15.36
C VAL A 601 14.34 -12.29 -14.14
N ASP A 602 15.64 -12.05 -14.22
CA ASP A 602 16.41 -11.37 -13.17
C ASP A 602 17.09 -10.13 -13.72
N VAL A 603 16.42 -8.99 -13.54
CA VAL A 603 16.92 -7.69 -14.02
C VAL A 603 18.20 -7.28 -13.28
N THR A 604 18.34 -7.67 -12.01
CA THR A 604 19.51 -7.29 -11.20
C THR A 604 20.78 -7.97 -11.69
N TRP A 605 20.70 -9.27 -11.99
CA TRP A 605 21.87 -10.01 -12.50
C TRP A 605 22.18 -9.70 -13.97
N ASP A 606 21.17 -9.26 -14.72
CA ASP A 606 21.33 -8.75 -16.08
C ASP A 606 21.77 -7.26 -16.11
N ASP A 607 21.76 -6.54 -14.98
CA ASP A 607 22.34 -5.19 -14.86
C ASP A 607 23.87 -5.27 -14.77
N THR A 608 24.50 -5.29 -15.94
CA THR A 608 25.95 -5.51 -16.06
C THR A 608 26.78 -4.22 -16.05
N LYS A 609 26.22 -3.07 -15.62
CA LYS A 609 26.90 -1.76 -15.62
C LYS A 609 28.32 -1.88 -15.04
N GLY A 610 29.33 -1.95 -15.91
CA GLY A 610 30.75 -2.03 -15.55
C GLY A 610 31.41 -3.42 -15.52
N TYR A 611 30.67 -4.52 -15.72
CA TYR A 611 31.20 -5.89 -15.50
C TYR A 611 31.36 -6.76 -16.76
N GLY A 612 30.99 -6.26 -17.94
CA GLY A 612 31.31 -6.92 -19.23
C GLY A 612 30.56 -8.24 -19.49
N SER A 613 29.50 -8.54 -18.75
CA SER A 613 28.60 -9.69 -18.97
C SER A 613 27.50 -9.38 -20.00
N ASN A 614 26.82 -10.43 -20.48
CA ASN A 614 25.69 -10.30 -21.40
C ASN A 614 24.44 -9.80 -20.65
N LEU A 615 23.84 -8.71 -21.17
CA LEU A 615 22.64 -8.02 -20.65
C LEU A 615 21.36 -8.85 -20.57
N TYR A 616 21.36 -10.09 -21.08
CA TYR A 616 20.15 -10.92 -21.19
C TYR A 616 20.45 -12.36 -20.77
N THR A 617 21.40 -12.56 -19.87
CA THR A 617 21.78 -13.90 -19.40
C THR A 617 20.63 -14.57 -18.66
N TYR A 618 19.86 -13.81 -17.89
CA TYR A 618 18.83 -14.29 -16.98
C TYR A 618 17.40 -13.92 -17.41
N PHE A 619 17.24 -13.24 -18.54
CA PHE A 619 15.94 -12.93 -19.15
C PHE A 619 15.26 -14.17 -19.77
N MET A 620 13.98 -14.39 -19.46
CA MET A 620 13.07 -15.39 -20.05
C MET A 620 13.62 -16.84 -20.04
N ARG A 621 14.14 -17.28 -18.90
CA ARG A 621 14.73 -18.62 -18.73
C ARG A 621 13.78 -19.65 -18.16
N SER A 622 13.95 -20.89 -18.60
CA SER A 622 13.37 -22.04 -17.92
C SER A 622 14.05 -22.33 -16.57
N ASP A 623 13.39 -23.12 -15.75
CA ASP A 623 13.93 -23.68 -14.51
C ASP A 623 15.29 -24.34 -14.73
N GLU A 624 15.43 -25.15 -15.79
CA GLU A 624 16.64 -25.94 -16.02
C GLU A 624 17.86 -25.04 -16.29
N VAL A 625 17.69 -24.04 -17.17
CA VAL A 625 18.76 -23.13 -17.54
C VAL A 625 19.06 -22.14 -16.41
N PHE A 626 18.02 -21.60 -15.79
CA PHE A 626 18.18 -20.63 -14.71
C PHE A 626 18.88 -21.28 -13.51
N LYS A 627 18.47 -22.47 -13.07
CA LYS A 627 19.12 -23.21 -11.96
C LYS A 627 20.60 -23.47 -12.19
N ARG A 628 20.99 -23.79 -13.42
CA ARG A 628 22.38 -24.14 -13.74
C ARG A 628 23.32 -22.96 -13.61
N ASN A 629 22.83 -21.76 -13.94
CA ASN A 629 23.67 -20.59 -14.13
C ASN A 629 23.44 -19.51 -13.05
N HIS A 630 22.36 -19.61 -12.27
CA HIS A 630 21.99 -18.62 -11.27
C HIS A 630 22.54 -18.98 -9.87
N PRO A 631 23.50 -18.21 -9.32
CA PRO A 631 24.28 -18.63 -8.15
C PRO A 631 23.54 -18.52 -6.81
N LYS A 632 22.37 -17.88 -6.79
CA LYS A 632 21.52 -17.72 -5.59
C LYS A 632 20.21 -18.51 -5.66
N TRP A 633 20.18 -19.56 -6.49
CA TRP A 633 19.01 -20.43 -6.58
C TRP A 633 18.85 -21.28 -5.30
N THR A 634 17.90 -20.89 -4.45
CA THR A 634 17.37 -21.69 -3.34
C THR A 634 15.85 -21.47 -3.25
N SER A 635 15.07 -22.18 -4.07
CA SER A 635 13.60 -22.02 -4.09
C SER A 635 12.97 -22.43 -2.76
N TYR A 636 12.49 -21.44 -2.01
CA TYR A 636 11.41 -21.54 -1.04
C TYR A 636 10.60 -20.28 -1.33
N ILE A 637 9.45 -20.35 -2.01
CA ILE A 637 8.16 -20.10 -1.36
C ILE A 637 6.97 -20.55 -2.25
N TYR A 638 7.16 -20.92 -3.53
CA TYR A 638 6.07 -21.35 -4.43
C TYR A 638 6.42 -22.56 -5.31
N ASP A 639 5.43 -23.43 -5.57
CA ASP A 639 5.50 -24.60 -6.48
C ASP A 639 5.40 -24.19 -7.98
N ASP A 640 5.64 -22.91 -8.29
CA ASP A 640 5.58 -22.36 -9.65
C ASP A 640 6.82 -22.81 -10.46
N THR A 641 6.60 -23.36 -11.65
CA THR A 641 7.66 -23.95 -12.49
C THR A 641 7.74 -23.25 -13.84
N ALA A 642 8.93 -22.74 -14.19
CA ALA A 642 9.26 -22.29 -15.53
C ALA A 642 9.68 -23.49 -16.41
N ASP A 643 8.75 -24.39 -16.72
CA ASP A 643 9.05 -25.63 -17.46
C ASP A 643 9.29 -25.45 -18.97
N SER A 644 8.93 -24.27 -19.50
CA SER A 644 8.98 -23.98 -20.92
C SER A 644 10.39 -23.56 -21.34
N VAL A 645 10.95 -24.28 -22.31
CA VAL A 645 12.31 -24.03 -22.86
C VAL A 645 12.29 -23.20 -24.15
N ILE A 646 11.13 -22.65 -24.54
CA ILE A 646 10.93 -21.97 -25.83
C ILE A 646 11.95 -20.85 -26.06
N TYR A 647 12.30 -20.13 -24.99
CA TYR A 647 13.16 -18.95 -25.07
C TYR A 647 14.62 -19.21 -24.68
N ASP A 648 14.97 -20.39 -24.16
CA ASP A 648 16.30 -20.69 -23.63
C ASP A 648 17.43 -20.55 -24.66
N ASP A 649 17.15 -20.85 -25.93
CA ASP A 649 18.13 -20.82 -27.02
C ASP A 649 18.04 -19.56 -27.89
N LEU A 650 17.26 -18.55 -27.48
CA LEU A 650 17.13 -17.31 -28.24
C LEU A 650 18.48 -16.63 -28.46
N PHE A 651 18.61 -15.99 -29.62
CA PHE A 651 19.85 -15.32 -30.01
C PHE A 651 20.23 -14.18 -29.06
N ILE A 652 19.25 -13.56 -28.39
CA ILE A 652 19.46 -12.45 -27.45
C ILE A 652 20.45 -12.81 -26.33
N HIS A 653 20.57 -14.08 -25.98
CA HIS A 653 21.50 -14.56 -24.95
C HIS A 653 22.96 -14.63 -25.43
N LYS A 654 23.20 -14.38 -26.72
CA LYS A 654 24.49 -14.56 -27.41
C LYS A 654 24.94 -13.28 -28.13
N ILE A 655 24.21 -12.18 -27.99
CA ILE A 655 24.60 -10.91 -28.61
C ILE A 655 25.58 -10.14 -27.74
N ASP A 656 26.35 -9.27 -28.39
CA ASP A 656 27.25 -8.35 -27.72
C ASP A 656 26.52 -7.02 -27.50
N GLY A 657 26.24 -6.69 -26.24
CA GLY A 657 25.57 -5.43 -25.88
C GLY A 657 24.05 -5.49 -26.04
N ARG A 658 23.45 -4.36 -26.42
CA ARG A 658 22.00 -4.08 -26.30
C ARG A 658 21.21 -4.35 -27.59
N LEU A 659 19.98 -4.83 -27.44
CA LEU A 659 18.96 -4.82 -28.49
C LEU A 659 18.28 -3.44 -28.57
N ASN A 660 18.19 -2.87 -29.76
CA ASN A 660 17.55 -1.57 -29.99
C ASN A 660 16.32 -1.74 -30.87
N TYR A 661 15.15 -1.33 -30.40
CA TYR A 661 13.91 -1.42 -31.18
C TYR A 661 13.68 -0.16 -32.02
N TYR A 662 13.40 -0.33 -33.31
CA TYR A 662 12.95 0.76 -34.18
C TYR A 662 12.10 0.26 -35.34
N GLY A 663 10.94 0.89 -35.57
CA GLY A 663 10.12 0.64 -36.75
C GLY A 663 9.67 -0.83 -36.92
N GLY A 664 9.44 -1.56 -35.82
CA GLY A 664 9.04 -2.97 -35.85
C GLY A 664 10.18 -3.96 -36.10
N SER A 665 11.44 -3.55 -35.89
CA SER A 665 12.61 -4.42 -35.99
C SER A 665 13.59 -4.15 -34.86
N TRP A 666 14.38 -5.17 -34.52
CA TRP A 666 15.39 -5.13 -33.49
C TRP A 666 16.78 -5.05 -34.11
N TYR A 667 17.62 -4.15 -33.61
CA TYR A 667 18.95 -3.84 -34.11
C TYR A 667 19.99 -4.13 -33.02
N TYR A 668 21.00 -4.93 -33.33
CA TYR A 668 21.99 -5.39 -32.37
C TYR A 668 23.32 -5.70 -33.04
N VAL A 669 24.38 -5.77 -32.22
CA VAL A 669 25.70 -6.22 -32.66
C VAL A 669 25.82 -7.72 -32.40
N SER A 670 26.25 -8.48 -33.39
CA SER A 670 26.56 -9.90 -33.24
C SER A 670 27.67 -10.29 -34.21
N ASN A 671 28.71 -10.95 -33.70
CA ASN A 671 29.85 -11.44 -34.49
C ASN A 671 30.48 -10.35 -35.38
N GLY A 672 30.74 -9.16 -34.83
CA GLY A 672 31.36 -8.04 -35.56
C GLY A 672 30.45 -7.38 -36.62
N SER A 673 29.15 -7.68 -36.60
CA SER A 673 28.18 -7.12 -37.55
C SER A 673 27.05 -6.42 -36.83
N ILE A 674 26.56 -5.31 -37.40
CA ILE A 674 25.26 -4.75 -37.02
C ILE A 674 24.19 -5.44 -37.86
N ILE A 675 23.24 -6.05 -37.16
CA ILE A 675 22.17 -6.87 -37.72
C ILE A 675 20.84 -6.23 -37.34
N ASN A 676 19.85 -6.30 -38.23
CA ASN A 676 18.45 -6.17 -37.83
C ASN A 676 17.68 -7.48 -38.04
N SER A 677 16.69 -7.76 -37.19
CA SER A 677 15.81 -8.91 -37.31
C SER A 677 14.48 -8.69 -36.60
N GLN A 678 13.57 -9.64 -36.74
CA GLN A 678 12.45 -9.82 -35.80
C GLN A 678 12.96 -10.44 -34.49
N ILE A 679 12.19 -10.34 -33.40
CA ILE A 679 12.61 -10.81 -32.07
C ILE A 679 12.80 -12.33 -31.97
N ASP A 680 12.19 -13.10 -32.88
CA ASP A 680 12.40 -14.54 -33.01
C ASP A 680 13.64 -14.91 -33.85
N GLY A 681 14.42 -13.90 -34.26
CA GLY A 681 15.62 -14.05 -35.09
C GLY A 681 15.33 -14.27 -36.58
N LYS A 682 14.07 -14.17 -37.02
CA LYS A 682 13.72 -14.24 -38.45
C LYS A 682 13.94 -12.92 -39.17
N ASP A 683 13.90 -12.98 -40.50
CA ASP A 683 14.05 -11.83 -41.41
C ASP A 683 15.34 -11.02 -41.17
N MET A 684 16.39 -11.73 -40.77
CA MET A 684 17.70 -11.16 -40.44
C MET A 684 18.35 -10.50 -41.66
N THR A 685 18.79 -9.25 -41.51
CA THR A 685 19.61 -8.53 -42.49
C THR A 685 20.86 -7.95 -41.83
N THR A 686 22.03 -8.21 -42.44
CA THR A 686 23.28 -7.55 -42.05
C THR A 686 23.33 -6.15 -42.65
N LEU A 687 23.48 -5.14 -41.81
CA LEU A 687 23.54 -3.73 -42.20
C LEU A 687 24.98 -3.23 -42.32
N VAL A 688 25.85 -3.67 -41.41
CA VAL A 688 27.27 -3.31 -41.35
C VAL A 688 28.06 -4.57 -41.02
N GLU A 689 29.16 -4.81 -41.74
CA GLU A 689 30.18 -5.82 -41.42
C GLU A 689 31.48 -5.08 -41.09
N SER A 690 32.11 -5.42 -39.98
CA SER A 690 33.39 -4.83 -39.57
C SER A 690 34.27 -5.85 -38.84
N ASP A 691 35.58 -5.68 -38.96
CA ASP A 691 36.58 -6.39 -38.13
C ASP A 691 36.87 -5.63 -36.82
N GLY A 692 36.33 -4.43 -36.64
CA GLY A 692 36.49 -3.55 -35.48
C GLY A 692 35.36 -3.67 -34.46
N LYS A 693 35.50 -2.99 -33.32
CA LYS A 693 34.48 -3.01 -32.26
C LYS A 693 33.32 -2.10 -32.62
N LEU A 694 32.18 -2.71 -32.95
CA LEU A 694 30.92 -2.00 -33.23
C LEU A 694 30.12 -1.74 -31.95
N VAL A 695 29.54 -0.54 -31.84
CA VAL A 695 28.57 -0.18 -30.79
C VAL A 695 27.48 0.69 -31.42
N ILE A 696 26.22 0.26 -31.33
CA ILE A 696 25.08 1.09 -31.73
C ILE A 696 24.89 2.19 -30.68
N THR A 697 24.81 3.45 -31.10
CA THR A 697 24.68 4.60 -30.19
C THR A 697 23.28 5.18 -30.14
N SER A 698 22.56 5.22 -31.28
CA SER A 698 21.13 5.55 -31.30
C SER A 698 20.47 5.06 -32.58
N ILE A 699 19.15 4.91 -32.53
CA ILE A 699 18.33 4.69 -33.72
C ILE A 699 17.07 5.56 -33.65
N GLU A 700 16.99 6.55 -34.52
CA GLU A 700 15.92 7.57 -34.51
C GLU A 700 15.72 8.16 -35.91
N ASP A 701 14.51 8.59 -36.24
CA ASP A 701 14.19 9.29 -37.51
C ASP A 701 14.74 8.64 -38.80
N GLY A 702 14.76 7.31 -38.88
CA GLY A 702 15.26 6.61 -40.07
C GLY A 702 16.79 6.52 -40.14
N LYS A 703 17.48 6.79 -39.02
CA LYS A 703 18.94 6.85 -38.93
C LYS A 703 19.46 5.93 -37.86
N LEU A 704 20.46 5.14 -38.20
CA LEU A 704 21.22 4.29 -37.30
C LEU A 704 22.57 4.96 -37.08
N ASN A 705 22.82 5.41 -35.85
CA ASN A 705 24.10 5.93 -35.42
C ASN A 705 24.87 4.82 -34.71
N TYR A 706 26.15 4.66 -35.05
CA TYR A 706 27.02 3.66 -34.43
C TYR A 706 28.46 4.15 -34.37
N THR A 707 29.26 3.48 -33.54
CA THR A 707 30.71 3.65 -33.53
C THR A 707 31.41 2.38 -33.98
N GLU A 708 32.54 2.56 -34.66
CA GLU A 708 33.50 1.52 -35.01
C GLU A 708 34.88 1.98 -34.50
N ASP A 709 35.43 1.24 -33.55
CA ASP A 709 36.68 1.59 -32.84
C ASP A 709 36.69 3.04 -32.32
N GLY A 710 35.54 3.51 -31.83
CA GLY A 710 35.34 4.85 -31.28
C GLY A 710 35.08 5.95 -32.32
N ASN A 711 35.17 5.67 -33.62
CA ASN A 711 34.80 6.62 -34.67
C ASN A 711 33.31 6.54 -34.95
N THR A 712 32.65 7.67 -35.16
CA THR A 712 31.18 7.75 -35.33
C THR A 712 30.77 7.68 -36.80
N PHE A 713 29.71 6.91 -37.07
CA PHE A 713 29.13 6.69 -38.39
C PHE A 713 27.59 6.82 -38.32
N GLU A 714 26.98 7.18 -39.45
CA GLU A 714 25.53 7.28 -39.62
C GLU A 714 25.13 6.46 -40.85
N LEU A 715 24.14 5.59 -40.69
CA LEU A 715 23.49 4.86 -41.78
C LEU A 715 22.04 5.35 -41.89
N VAL A 716 21.67 5.91 -43.04
CA VAL A 716 20.31 6.38 -43.34
C VAL A 716 19.58 5.30 -44.12
N TYR A 717 18.38 4.91 -43.68
CA TYR A 717 17.55 3.88 -44.31
C TYR A 717 16.24 4.42 -44.86
#